data_AF-A0A212L1M7-F1
#
_entry.id   AF-A0A212L1M7-F1
#
_cell.length_a   1.000
_cell.length_b   1.000
_cell.length_c   1.000
_cell.angle_alpha   90.00
_cell.angle_beta   90.00
_cell.angle_gamma   90.00
#
_symmetry.space_group_name_H-M   'P 1'
#
loop_
_entity.id
_entity.type
_entity.pdbx_description
1 polymer ?
#
loop_
_entity_poly.entity_id
_entity_poly.type
_entity_poly.pdbx_seq_one_letter_code
_entity_poly.pdbx_strand_id
1 'polypeptide(L)'
;MSKVVVFYSTIGNGHISVARAIAARIVERQPAASIVFKDIRAFMNPAWRAVDERLYWLVANNLPQSFDALFASFSDSGARACSLASISQTYDADAVLAFIEAEAPDSILATHYGAAQLLGGLREHGLLGGTPIGWVHTDYFVSYFPRISRRIDRTFVAHPELARRWLEAGVPESRVVATGMPVDVPTAGRTECRADLSGYGLSPDIFTVLIMTGRNGVGDQRRMIDSLVSALDRPLQIVAVCGTNASQRSQLSAHAATLPATVKLAPLGLVPHAAATRLIGAADVVVTKAGGVTPSEAFRLATPTVVLDVIGGHERENAEMFARCRLARVAPETARLGETVRTLIDDRQALADMRAAQAAYRQDCDLGPILDFALGEPSPIHALPPDFGQENGTPVEGIDAALAAIDASVPADIEVLLSYSTARTPQRIVMENPFGHIALRIGDRVFSANHLARPGRDPTILQHLALGEYLYGVHPPSPSQVHANTYGIAYGRETLSLRVKGVAPARRAAMLAEVAAIEGDYRRGRLVWDRRTENCADLVGRILAAGGWQVEAPNAGLGLPSMPLDCFDAADAVLRADAALAVRLVAYRQVPGSHADYRFSRFPLSPYQPLRSLSNTLRRDGADPLEGHVHAQLILLHGSRRLVVEALDRPAGARSGGERDARSVERAMLADLRALFFEAAREPKRRVSGLAASARHALAPLGSARAERLRQLYDGMLAHELGVDSVIRLARAGNTTKRLTQFLASLANRSDIFFRLSSRRAHRKLAMRLSRRAGPFRPKKPAGSAAARSAALETRDRPARSTSPIELATDNHDDSIR
;
A
#
# COMPACT_ATOMS: atom_id res chain seq x y z
N MET A 1 12.66 16.96 23.35
CA MET A 1 12.28 15.63 23.86
C MET A 1 11.63 14.90 22.70
N SER A 2 12.12 13.71 22.34
CA SER A 2 11.64 12.99 21.17
C SER A 2 10.21 12.50 21.38
N LYS A 3 9.31 12.79 20.45
CA LYS A 3 7.92 12.32 20.40
C LYS A 3 7.73 11.37 19.23
N VAL A 4 7.43 10.11 19.53
CA VAL A 4 7.30 9.02 18.56
C VAL A 4 5.84 8.57 18.50
N VAL A 5 5.25 8.59 17.31
CA VAL A 5 3.92 7.99 17.07
C VAL A 5 4.11 6.57 16.55
N VAL A 6 3.50 5.59 17.23
CA VAL A 6 3.54 4.18 16.83
C VAL A 6 2.15 3.74 16.35
N PHE A 7 2.00 3.59 15.03
CA PHE A 7 0.80 3.02 14.42
C PHE A 7 0.85 1.48 14.43
N TYR A 8 -0.19 0.87 14.97
CA TYR A 8 -0.39 -0.58 14.98
C TYR A 8 -1.81 -0.92 14.52
N SER A 9 -2.11 -2.22 14.39
CA SER A 9 -3.47 -2.70 14.11
C SER A 9 -3.92 -3.67 15.19
N THR A 10 -5.18 -3.56 15.61
CA THR A 10 -5.81 -4.54 16.51
C THR A 10 -6.23 -5.85 15.83
N ILE A 11 -6.12 -5.95 14.49
CA ILE A 11 -6.28 -7.22 13.78
C ILE A 11 -5.06 -8.09 14.08
N GLY A 12 -5.24 -9.08 14.95
CA GLY A 12 -4.16 -9.95 15.41
C GLY A 12 -3.30 -9.29 16.50
N ASN A 13 -2.86 -10.09 17.48
CA ASN A 13 -2.05 -9.58 18.60
C ASN A 13 -0.57 -9.35 18.23
N GLY A 14 -0.10 -9.88 17.09
CA GLY A 14 1.30 -9.80 16.69
C GLY A 14 1.81 -8.37 16.50
N HIS A 15 1.07 -7.54 15.75
CA HIS A 15 1.45 -6.15 15.48
C HIS A 15 1.52 -5.30 16.76
N ILE A 16 0.62 -5.56 17.72
CA ILE A 16 0.62 -4.92 19.04
C ILE A 16 1.85 -5.37 19.84
N SER A 17 2.15 -6.68 19.84
CA SER A 17 3.31 -7.23 20.55
C SER A 17 4.60 -6.55 20.09
N VAL A 18 4.81 -6.46 18.77
CA VAL A 18 5.98 -5.81 18.17
C VAL A 18 6.02 -4.32 18.52
N ALA A 19 4.89 -3.61 18.43
CA ALA A 19 4.81 -2.19 18.79
C ALA A 19 5.19 -1.94 20.26
N ARG A 20 4.72 -2.81 21.18
CA ARG A 20 5.06 -2.74 22.59
C ARG A 20 6.53 -3.07 22.85
N ALA A 21 7.08 -4.09 22.18
CA ALA A 21 8.48 -4.46 22.31
C ALA A 21 9.41 -3.31 21.88
N ILE A 22 9.10 -2.63 20.77
CA ILE A 22 9.87 -1.45 20.34
C ILE A 22 9.74 -0.32 21.35
N ALA A 23 8.53 -0.01 21.80
CA ALA A 23 8.30 1.08 22.76
C ALA A 23 9.03 0.85 24.09
N ALA A 24 9.06 -0.38 24.59
CA ALA A 24 9.83 -0.72 25.79
C ALA A 24 11.31 -0.40 25.62
N ARG A 25 11.91 -0.78 24.49
CA ARG A 25 13.31 -0.48 24.16
C ARG A 25 13.57 1.01 23.96
N ILE A 26 12.61 1.77 23.41
CA ILE A 26 12.69 3.23 23.30
C ILE A 26 12.74 3.88 24.69
N VAL A 27 11.84 3.49 25.60
CA VAL A 27 11.79 4.04 26.97
C VAL A 27 13.05 3.68 27.76
N GLU A 28 13.58 2.47 27.59
CA GLU A 28 14.85 2.08 28.23
C GLU A 28 16.03 2.95 27.76
N ARG A 29 16.11 3.25 26.46
CA ARG A 29 17.18 4.06 25.90
C ARG A 29 17.03 5.55 26.21
N GLN A 30 15.80 6.06 26.20
CA GLN A 30 15.49 7.45 26.51
C GLN A 30 14.21 7.54 27.35
N PRO A 31 14.31 7.50 28.69
CA PRO A 31 13.14 7.52 29.58
C PRO A 31 12.23 8.76 29.44
N ALA A 32 12.79 9.86 28.92
CA ALA A 32 12.05 11.10 28.65
C ALA A 32 11.33 11.14 27.29
N ALA A 33 11.41 10.07 26.48
CA ALA A 33 10.73 10.01 25.20
C ALA A 33 9.21 9.88 25.38
N SER A 34 8.43 10.61 24.58
CA SER A 34 6.98 10.53 24.56
C SER A 34 6.54 9.56 23.46
N ILE A 35 5.82 8.50 23.82
CA ILE A 35 5.35 7.49 22.85
C ILE A 35 3.83 7.54 22.76
N VAL A 36 3.31 7.81 21.57
CA VAL A 36 1.87 7.87 21.28
C VAL A 36 1.47 6.63 20.50
N PHE A 37 0.74 5.73 21.15
CA PHE A 37 0.20 4.53 20.52
C PHE A 37 -1.12 4.84 19.79
N LYS A 38 -1.21 4.47 18.52
CA LYS A 38 -2.43 4.66 17.74
C LYS A 38 -2.82 3.42 16.92
N ASP A 39 -3.99 2.86 17.23
CA ASP A 39 -4.61 1.84 16.38
C ASP A 39 -5.08 2.48 15.08
N ILE A 40 -4.51 2.09 13.94
CA ILE A 40 -4.88 2.62 12.62
C ILE A 40 -6.36 2.37 12.30
N ARG A 41 -6.95 1.31 12.88
CA ARG A 41 -8.37 1.00 12.70
C ARG A 41 -9.28 2.01 13.39
N ALA A 42 -8.77 2.86 14.28
CA ALA A 42 -9.55 3.94 14.88
C ALA A 42 -10.00 4.97 13.83
N PHE A 43 -9.33 5.00 12.67
CA PHE A 43 -9.68 5.86 11.54
C PHE A 43 -10.57 5.16 10.50
N MET A 44 -11.07 3.95 10.80
CA MET A 44 -12.10 3.32 9.98
C MET A 44 -13.47 3.86 10.35
N ASN A 45 -14.42 3.79 9.40
CA ASN A 45 -15.82 4.01 9.74
C ASN A 45 -16.27 2.98 10.82
N PRO A 46 -16.85 3.42 11.96
CA PRO A 46 -17.17 2.53 13.09
C PRO A 46 -18.06 1.33 12.72
N ALA A 47 -19.04 1.54 11.84
CA ALA A 47 -19.94 0.47 11.39
C ALA A 47 -19.17 -0.57 10.55
N TRP A 48 -18.26 -0.10 9.70
CA TRP A 48 -17.41 -0.99 8.90
C TRP A 48 -16.39 -1.72 9.76
N ARG A 49 -15.79 -1.09 10.76
CA ARG A 49 -14.83 -1.73 11.68
C ARG A 49 -15.42 -2.97 12.35
N ALA A 50 -16.69 -2.91 12.79
CA ALA A 50 -17.37 -4.03 13.45
C ALA A 50 -17.68 -5.20 12.49
N VAL A 51 -17.97 -4.90 11.22
CA VAL A 51 -18.26 -5.90 10.18
C VAL A 51 -16.99 -6.51 9.62
N ASP A 52 -15.98 -5.68 9.38
CA ASP A 52 -14.67 -6.03 8.81
C ASP A 52 -13.98 -7.13 9.61
N GLU A 53 -13.88 -6.99 10.93
CA GLU A 53 -13.21 -8.00 11.76
C GLU A 53 -13.91 -9.36 11.70
N ARG A 54 -15.25 -9.36 11.80
CA ARG A 54 -16.05 -10.59 11.77
C ARG A 54 -15.99 -11.25 10.41
N LEU A 55 -16.03 -10.48 9.34
CA LEU A 55 -15.95 -10.97 7.97
C LEU A 55 -14.54 -11.48 7.65
N TYR A 56 -13.49 -10.76 8.06
CA TYR A 56 -12.10 -11.18 7.91
C TYR A 56 -11.89 -12.55 8.57
N TRP A 57 -12.26 -12.71 9.84
CA TRP A 57 -12.10 -13.98 10.53
C TRP A 57 -13.00 -15.09 9.98
N LEU A 58 -14.21 -14.76 9.49
CA LEU A 58 -15.06 -15.74 8.82
C LEU A 58 -14.38 -16.29 7.57
N VAL A 59 -13.86 -15.42 6.71
CA VAL A 59 -13.17 -15.81 5.47
C VAL A 59 -11.88 -16.55 5.80
N ALA A 60 -11.01 -15.98 6.65
CA ALA A 60 -9.72 -16.56 6.99
C ALA A 60 -9.83 -17.95 7.65
N ASN A 61 -10.86 -18.19 8.48
CA ASN A 61 -11.01 -19.47 9.18
C ASN A 61 -11.81 -20.52 8.41
N ASN A 62 -12.68 -20.12 7.47
CA ASN A 62 -13.63 -21.06 6.84
C ASN A 62 -13.52 -21.12 5.31
N LEU A 63 -12.86 -20.16 4.67
CA LEU A 63 -12.79 -20.03 3.22
C LEU A 63 -11.33 -19.79 2.77
N PRO A 64 -10.42 -20.76 2.99
CA PRO A 64 -8.99 -20.58 2.74
C PRO A 64 -8.68 -20.29 1.27
N GLN A 65 -9.32 -20.97 0.31
CA GLN A 65 -9.04 -20.69 -1.11
C GLN A 65 -9.49 -19.28 -1.50
N SER A 66 -10.62 -18.83 -0.95
CA SER A 66 -11.15 -17.49 -1.18
C SER A 66 -10.24 -16.44 -0.58
N PHE A 67 -9.71 -16.69 0.62
CA PHE A 67 -8.74 -15.82 1.26
C PHE A 67 -7.46 -15.68 0.40
N ASP A 68 -6.94 -16.80 -0.11
CA ASP A 68 -5.77 -16.82 -1.00
C ASP A 68 -6.01 -16.01 -2.26
N ALA A 69 -7.16 -16.22 -2.91
CA ALA A 69 -7.52 -15.53 -4.13
C ALA A 69 -7.73 -14.03 -3.90
N LEU A 70 -8.32 -13.64 -2.77
CA LEU A 70 -8.48 -12.24 -2.38
C LEU A 70 -7.14 -11.57 -2.08
N PHE A 71 -6.25 -12.25 -1.34
CA PHE A 71 -4.92 -11.76 -1.04
C PHE A 71 -4.08 -11.61 -2.32
N ALA A 72 -4.09 -12.60 -3.20
CA ALA A 72 -3.41 -12.54 -4.50
C ALA A 72 -3.95 -11.39 -5.36
N SER A 73 -5.27 -11.20 -5.41
CA SER A 73 -5.90 -10.09 -6.14
C SER A 73 -5.50 -8.73 -5.57
N PHE A 74 -5.44 -8.61 -4.23
CA PHE A 74 -4.98 -7.39 -3.57
C PHE A 74 -3.49 -7.12 -3.86
N SER A 75 -2.65 -8.15 -3.78
CA SER A 75 -1.23 -8.07 -4.13
C SER A 75 -1.01 -7.65 -5.59
N ASP A 76 -1.75 -8.25 -6.53
CA ASP A 76 -1.69 -7.90 -7.96
C ASP A 76 -2.19 -6.48 -8.23
N SER A 77 -3.20 -6.03 -7.51
CA SER A 77 -3.71 -4.66 -7.61
C SER A 77 -2.69 -3.68 -7.04
N GLY A 78 -2.10 -4.00 -5.89
CA GLY A 78 -1.02 -3.24 -5.26
C GLY A 78 0.26 -3.21 -6.08
N ALA A 79 0.57 -4.23 -6.88
CA ALA A 79 1.72 -4.25 -7.78
C ALA A 79 1.52 -3.31 -9.00
N ARG A 80 0.29 -3.21 -9.51
CA ARG A 80 -0.05 -2.45 -10.72
C ARG A 80 -0.46 -1.00 -10.47
N ALA A 81 -0.83 -0.65 -9.24
CA ALA A 81 -1.30 0.70 -8.91
C ALA A 81 -0.24 1.77 -9.22
N CYS A 82 -0.54 2.86 -9.91
CA CYS A 82 0.46 3.91 -10.14
C CYS A 82 0.91 4.61 -8.84
N SER A 83 0.03 4.71 -7.84
CA SER A 83 0.30 5.32 -6.53
C SER A 83 -0.19 4.43 -5.39
N LEU A 84 0.50 4.45 -4.25
CA LEU A 84 0.07 3.74 -3.04
C LEU A 84 -1.28 4.25 -2.53
N ALA A 85 -1.58 5.54 -2.73
CA ALA A 85 -2.85 6.12 -2.33
C ALA A 85 -4.04 5.69 -3.21
N SER A 86 -3.77 5.13 -4.38
CA SER A 86 -4.80 4.54 -5.24
C SER A 86 -5.14 3.09 -4.88
N ILE A 87 -4.31 2.46 -4.04
CA ILE A 87 -4.59 1.13 -3.51
C ILE A 87 -5.73 1.25 -2.49
N SER A 88 -6.78 0.46 -2.70
CA SER A 88 -7.96 0.46 -1.83
C SER A 88 -7.56 0.27 -0.37
N GLN A 89 -8.05 1.14 0.50
CA GLN A 89 -7.83 1.07 1.94
C GLN A 89 -9.08 1.51 2.71
N THR A 90 -9.22 1.01 3.93
CA THR A 90 -10.40 1.24 4.77
C THR A 90 -10.28 2.45 5.72
N TYR A 91 -9.13 3.10 5.75
CA TYR A 91 -8.79 4.15 6.71
C TYR A 91 -9.07 5.54 6.14
N ASP A 92 -9.51 6.47 7.00
CA ASP A 92 -9.68 7.88 6.67
C ASP A 92 -8.32 8.61 6.70
N ALA A 93 -7.75 8.85 5.52
CA ALA A 93 -6.44 9.49 5.36
C ALA A 93 -6.40 10.93 5.90
N ASP A 94 -7.51 11.68 5.82
CA ASP A 94 -7.60 13.05 6.33
C ASP A 94 -7.58 13.06 7.86
N ALA A 95 -8.29 12.12 8.48
CA ALA A 95 -8.30 11.98 9.92
C ALA A 95 -6.94 11.54 10.46
N VAL A 96 -6.23 10.67 9.74
CA VAL A 96 -4.85 10.28 10.08
C VAL A 96 -3.91 11.49 9.94
N LEU A 97 -3.99 12.24 8.85
CA LEU A 97 -3.17 13.44 8.66
C LEU A 97 -3.43 14.48 9.76
N ALA A 98 -4.69 14.78 10.05
CA ALA A 98 -5.06 15.72 11.11
C ALA A 98 -4.57 15.27 12.49
N PHE A 99 -4.58 13.97 12.76
CA PHE A 99 -3.99 13.42 13.98
C PHE A 99 -2.48 13.63 14.00
N ILE A 100 -1.76 13.31 12.92
CA ILE A 100 -0.30 13.52 12.84
C ILE A 100 0.05 15.00 12.99
N GLU A 101 -0.68 15.90 12.33
CA GLU A 101 -0.50 17.36 12.45
C GLU A 101 -0.73 17.86 13.89
N ALA A 102 -1.72 17.31 14.59
CA ALA A 102 -2.01 17.66 15.98
C ALA A 102 -0.96 17.11 16.95
N GLU A 103 -0.48 15.89 16.72
CA GLU A 103 0.56 15.28 17.54
C GLU A 103 1.94 15.88 17.29
N ALA A 104 2.22 16.36 16.07
CA ALA A 104 3.51 16.87 15.63
C ALA A 104 4.70 15.97 16.06
N PRO A 105 4.71 14.68 15.66
CA PRO A 105 5.77 13.76 16.08
C PRO A 105 7.11 14.05 15.40
N ASP A 106 8.19 13.78 16.11
CA ASP A 106 9.56 13.80 15.57
C ASP A 106 9.81 12.61 14.65
N SER A 107 9.14 11.47 14.88
CA SER A 107 9.18 10.29 14.02
C SER A 107 7.91 9.44 14.11
N ILE A 108 7.62 8.70 13.05
CA ILE A 108 6.50 7.77 12.97
C ILE A 108 7.03 6.35 12.73
N LEU A 109 6.54 5.39 13.51
CA LEU A 109 6.74 3.97 13.28
C LEU A 109 5.40 3.28 12.98
N ALA A 110 5.38 2.41 11.98
CA ALA A 110 4.26 1.51 11.73
C ALA A 110 4.69 0.06 12.01
N THR A 111 3.80 -0.76 12.58
CA THR A 111 3.99 -2.23 12.69
C THR A 111 2.99 -3.03 11.84
N HIS A 112 2.18 -2.33 11.05
CA HIS A 112 1.16 -2.90 10.16
C HIS A 112 1.27 -2.30 8.75
N TYR A 113 1.27 -3.15 7.73
CA TYR A 113 1.45 -2.74 6.32
C TYR A 113 0.40 -1.71 5.88
N GLY A 114 -0.85 -1.82 6.34
CA GLY A 114 -1.92 -0.88 5.99
C GLY A 114 -1.66 0.54 6.50
N ALA A 115 -1.03 0.69 7.68
CA ALA A 115 -0.62 2.00 8.17
C ALA A 115 0.57 2.53 7.36
N ALA A 116 1.56 1.68 7.08
CA ALA A 116 2.72 2.05 6.27
C ALA A 116 2.32 2.48 4.84
N GLN A 117 1.38 1.77 4.21
CA GLN A 117 0.82 2.12 2.90
C GLN A 117 0.13 3.49 2.93
N LEU A 118 -0.73 3.75 3.93
CA LEU A 118 -1.40 5.03 4.06
C LEU A 118 -0.40 6.18 4.21
N LEU A 119 0.58 6.01 5.10
CA LEU A 119 1.63 7.00 5.37
C LEU A 119 2.47 7.26 4.12
N GLY A 120 2.85 6.20 3.40
CA GLY A 120 3.53 6.30 2.11
C GLY A 120 2.69 7.06 1.08
N GLY A 121 1.39 6.79 1.00
CA GLY A 121 0.45 7.49 0.12
C GLY A 121 0.25 8.97 0.47
N LEU A 122 0.22 9.33 1.76
CA LEU A 122 0.20 10.74 2.20
C LEU A 122 1.50 11.46 1.83
N ARG A 123 2.64 10.75 1.90
CA ARG A 123 3.93 11.29 1.50
C ARG A 123 4.07 11.48 -0.01
N GLU A 124 3.55 10.56 -0.82
CA GLU A 124 3.48 10.73 -2.28
C GLU A 124 2.73 12.02 -2.67
N HIS A 125 1.73 12.42 -1.88
CA HIS A 125 0.99 13.67 -2.06
C HIS A 125 1.66 14.91 -1.45
N GLY A 126 2.88 14.79 -0.91
CA GLY A 126 3.63 15.90 -0.32
C GLY A 126 3.14 16.38 1.05
N LEU A 127 2.32 15.59 1.76
CA LEU A 127 1.71 16.00 3.04
C LEU A 127 2.55 15.65 4.28
N LEU A 128 3.55 14.78 4.14
CA LEU A 128 4.43 14.30 5.22
C LEU A 128 5.92 14.41 4.83
N GLY A 129 6.29 15.55 4.22
CA GLY A 129 7.65 15.76 3.70
C GLY A 129 8.73 15.98 4.76
N GLY A 130 8.35 16.43 5.96
CA GLY A 130 9.30 16.74 7.05
C GLY A 130 9.31 15.74 8.21
N THR A 131 8.46 14.71 8.19
CA THR A 131 8.31 13.77 9.30
C THR A 131 8.84 12.40 8.90
N PRO A 132 9.92 11.88 9.51
CA PRO A 132 10.43 10.53 9.28
C PRO A 132 9.36 9.44 9.49
N ILE A 133 9.27 8.50 8.54
CA ILE A 133 8.36 7.36 8.55
C ILE A 133 9.17 6.07 8.42
N GLY A 134 9.10 5.25 9.47
CA GLY A 134 9.68 3.92 9.54
C GLY A 134 8.57 2.87 9.56
N TRP A 135 8.86 1.71 8.97
CA TRP A 135 7.96 0.56 9.03
C TRP A 135 8.71 -0.66 9.54
N VAL A 136 8.22 -1.28 10.60
CA VAL A 136 8.66 -2.62 11.02
C VAL A 136 7.75 -3.63 10.35
N HIS A 137 8.28 -4.30 9.33
CA HIS A 137 7.56 -5.34 8.60
C HIS A 137 7.45 -6.58 9.48
N THR A 138 6.22 -7.04 9.70
CA THR A 138 5.91 -8.09 10.69
C THR A 138 5.65 -9.45 10.06
N ASP A 139 6.00 -9.61 8.77
CA ASP A 139 5.91 -10.85 8.01
C ASP A 139 7.23 -11.16 7.28
N TYR A 140 7.29 -12.34 6.66
CA TYR A 140 8.46 -12.91 5.98
C TYR A 140 8.25 -13.07 4.45
N PHE A 141 7.25 -12.37 3.90
CA PHE A 141 6.96 -12.38 2.47
C PHE A 141 7.15 -11.00 1.84
N VAL A 142 7.20 -10.97 0.50
CA VAL A 142 7.51 -9.77 -0.30
C VAL A 142 6.24 -9.06 -0.77
N SER A 143 5.35 -9.74 -1.49
CA SER A 143 4.15 -9.13 -2.11
C SER A 143 4.48 -7.81 -2.86
N TYR A 144 3.59 -6.82 -2.87
CA TYR A 144 3.83 -5.47 -3.40
C TYR A 144 4.53 -4.54 -2.39
N PHE A 145 4.83 -5.03 -1.19
CA PHE A 145 5.35 -4.23 -0.08
C PHE A 145 6.67 -3.50 -0.33
N PRO A 146 7.61 -3.99 -1.17
CA PRO A 146 8.74 -3.19 -1.64
C PRO A 146 8.37 -1.79 -2.12
N ARG A 147 7.17 -1.62 -2.70
CA ARG A 147 6.67 -0.32 -3.17
C ARG A 147 6.37 0.65 -2.02
N ILE A 148 5.90 0.13 -0.89
CA ILE A 148 5.70 0.91 0.35
C ILE A 148 7.06 1.45 0.81
N SER A 149 8.08 0.59 0.86
CA SER A 149 9.44 0.94 1.30
C SER A 149 10.10 2.00 0.43
N ARG A 150 9.81 2.01 -0.88
CA ARG A 150 10.28 3.07 -1.78
C ARG A 150 9.62 4.44 -1.54
N ARG A 151 8.62 4.54 -0.66
CA ARG A 151 7.88 5.79 -0.34
C ARG A 151 8.15 6.30 1.06
N ILE A 152 8.65 5.46 1.96
CA ILE A 152 8.99 5.82 3.35
C ILE A 152 10.50 5.82 3.57
N ASP A 153 10.98 6.31 4.70
CA ASP A 153 12.43 6.51 4.94
C ASP A 153 13.15 5.19 5.16
N ARG A 154 12.59 4.32 5.99
CA ARG A 154 13.19 3.05 6.37
C ARG A 154 12.14 1.96 6.55
N THR A 155 12.48 0.75 6.14
CA THR A 155 11.78 -0.46 6.51
C THR A 155 12.72 -1.42 7.20
N PHE A 156 12.28 -1.94 8.32
CA PHE A 156 12.99 -2.90 9.15
C PHE A 156 12.37 -4.27 8.92
N VAL A 157 13.18 -5.21 8.48
CA VAL A 157 12.74 -6.57 8.16
C VAL A 157 13.34 -7.58 9.13
N ALA A 158 12.62 -8.67 9.35
CA ALA A 158 12.98 -9.64 10.36
C ALA A 158 14.17 -10.56 10.00
N HIS A 159 14.63 -10.57 8.75
CA HIS A 159 15.69 -11.50 8.32
C HIS A 159 16.49 -10.96 7.11
N PRO A 160 17.82 -11.19 7.04
CA PRO A 160 18.66 -10.75 5.92
C PRO A 160 18.21 -11.24 4.54
N GLU A 161 17.78 -12.51 4.44
CA GLU A 161 17.19 -13.05 3.19
C GLU A 161 15.97 -12.25 2.70
N LEU A 162 15.14 -11.70 3.60
CA LEU A 162 14.02 -10.85 3.19
C LEU A 162 14.51 -9.49 2.68
N ALA A 163 15.51 -8.90 3.34
CA ALA A 163 16.15 -7.67 2.88
C ALA A 163 16.72 -7.87 1.47
N ARG A 164 17.48 -8.96 1.25
CA ARG A 164 18.05 -9.33 -0.05
C ARG A 164 16.98 -9.40 -1.15
N ARG A 165 15.87 -10.09 -0.89
CA ARG A 165 14.74 -10.17 -1.84
C ARG A 165 14.10 -8.81 -2.13
N TRP A 166 14.12 -7.88 -1.19
CA TRP A 166 13.62 -6.52 -1.40
C TRP A 166 14.59 -5.65 -2.21
N LEU A 167 15.90 -5.85 -2.04
CA LEU A 167 16.91 -5.25 -2.92
C LEU A 167 16.75 -5.75 -4.36
N GLU A 168 16.53 -7.05 -4.54
CA GLU A 168 16.21 -7.65 -5.84
C GLU A 168 14.91 -7.10 -6.43
N ALA A 169 13.92 -6.80 -5.58
CA ALA A 169 12.70 -6.10 -5.95
C ALA A 169 12.91 -4.58 -6.16
N GLY A 170 14.15 -4.09 -6.18
CA GLY A 170 14.55 -2.72 -6.50
C GLY A 170 14.29 -1.70 -5.38
N VAL A 171 14.16 -2.14 -4.13
CA VAL A 171 14.22 -1.19 -3.01
C VAL A 171 15.68 -0.75 -2.81
N PRO A 172 15.96 0.56 -2.67
CA PRO A 172 17.31 1.02 -2.37
C PRO A 172 17.82 0.45 -1.05
N GLU A 173 19.11 0.09 -1.01
CA GLU A 173 19.79 -0.41 0.20
C GLU A 173 19.63 0.53 1.39
N SER A 174 19.67 1.84 1.14
CA SER A 174 19.45 2.83 2.18
C SER A 174 18.07 2.74 2.84
N ARG A 175 17.08 2.07 2.26
CA ARG A 175 15.70 2.03 2.77
C ARG A 175 15.30 0.72 3.45
N VAL A 176 16.14 -0.32 3.41
CA VAL A 176 15.81 -1.62 4.00
C VAL A 176 16.94 -2.08 4.88
N VAL A 177 16.62 -2.40 6.14
CA VAL A 177 17.59 -2.88 7.12
C VAL A 177 17.05 -4.16 7.74
N ALA A 178 17.86 -5.20 7.80
CA ALA A 178 17.53 -6.40 8.56
C ALA A 178 17.90 -6.19 10.02
N THR A 179 16.90 -6.17 10.91
CA THR A 179 17.08 -5.91 12.35
C THR A 179 16.69 -7.10 13.22
N GLY A 180 16.09 -8.13 12.61
CA GLY A 180 15.32 -9.12 13.36
C GLY A 180 13.92 -8.62 13.73
N MET A 181 13.03 -9.55 14.08
CA MET A 181 11.69 -9.21 14.59
C MET A 181 11.81 -8.71 16.04
N PRO A 182 11.28 -7.51 16.38
CA PRO A 182 11.21 -7.05 17.76
C PRO A 182 10.22 -7.90 18.54
N VAL A 183 10.74 -8.82 19.36
CA VAL A 183 9.95 -9.71 20.22
C VAL A 183 10.43 -9.60 21.65
N ASP A 184 9.49 -9.61 22.59
CA ASP A 184 9.80 -9.61 24.02
C ASP A 184 9.87 -11.07 24.51
N VAL A 185 11.08 -11.57 24.73
CA VAL A 185 11.32 -12.95 25.19
C VAL A 185 11.96 -12.92 26.58
N PRO A 186 11.71 -13.93 27.42
CA PRO A 186 12.27 -13.96 28.76
C PRO A 186 13.79 -13.96 28.72
N THR A 187 14.41 -13.27 29.68
CA THR A 187 15.84 -13.38 29.99
C THR A 187 16.18 -14.72 30.66
N ALA A 188 15.17 -15.40 31.20
CA ALA A 188 15.29 -16.67 31.88
C ALA A 188 15.85 -17.78 30.97
N GLY A 189 16.72 -18.62 31.54
CA GLY A 189 17.29 -19.76 30.84
C GLY A 189 16.28 -20.88 30.61
N ARG A 190 16.60 -21.83 29.73
CA ARG A 190 15.73 -22.99 29.46
C ARG A 190 15.34 -23.75 30.73
N THR A 191 16.28 -23.97 31.65
CA THR A 191 16.03 -24.68 32.92
C THR A 191 14.98 -23.98 33.77
N GLU A 192 15.05 -22.65 33.87
CA GLU A 192 14.08 -21.85 34.62
C GLU A 192 12.70 -21.87 33.96
N CYS A 193 12.64 -21.79 32.62
CA CYS A 193 11.38 -21.94 31.89
C CYS A 193 10.78 -23.34 32.08
N ARG A 194 11.60 -24.41 32.09
CA ARG A 194 11.10 -25.79 32.32
C ARG A 194 10.51 -25.97 33.72
N ALA A 195 11.00 -25.25 34.73
CA ALA A 195 10.44 -25.30 36.08
C ALA A 195 8.95 -24.87 36.11
N ASP A 196 8.53 -23.98 35.22
CA ASP A 196 7.13 -23.54 35.13
C ASP A 196 6.16 -24.66 34.74
N LEU A 197 6.65 -25.72 34.08
CA LEU A 197 5.82 -26.86 33.68
C LEU A 197 5.11 -27.49 34.88
N SER A 198 5.73 -27.46 36.07
CA SER A 198 5.12 -27.96 37.31
C SER A 198 3.85 -27.18 37.70
N GLY A 199 3.79 -25.88 37.41
CA GLY A 199 2.58 -25.08 37.61
C GLY A 199 1.39 -25.50 36.74
N TYR A 200 1.64 -26.29 35.69
CA TYR A 200 0.64 -26.86 34.80
C TYR A 200 0.41 -28.36 35.04
N GLY A 201 0.94 -28.94 36.12
CA GLY A 201 0.84 -30.38 36.43
C GLY A 201 1.75 -31.27 35.58
N LEU A 202 2.76 -30.67 34.95
CA LEU A 202 3.72 -31.32 34.06
C LEU A 202 5.09 -31.43 34.73
N SER A 203 5.88 -32.43 34.32
CA SER A 203 7.24 -32.64 34.78
C SER A 203 8.25 -31.87 33.92
N PRO A 204 9.28 -31.24 34.52
CA PRO A 204 10.36 -30.60 33.78
C PRO A 204 11.27 -31.58 33.03
N ASP A 205 11.17 -32.89 33.25
CA ASP A 205 12.08 -33.88 32.66
C ASP A 205 11.49 -34.62 31.45
N ILE A 206 10.19 -34.49 31.22
CA ILE A 206 9.49 -35.19 30.14
C ILE A 206 9.46 -34.33 28.86
N PHE A 207 9.55 -35.00 27.71
CA PHE A 207 9.49 -34.36 26.39
C PHE A 207 8.16 -33.62 26.22
N THR A 208 8.23 -32.33 25.89
CA THR A 208 7.08 -31.42 25.90
C THR A 208 6.90 -30.74 24.55
N VAL A 209 5.70 -30.89 23.96
CA VAL A 209 5.27 -30.19 22.75
C VAL A 209 4.32 -29.08 23.13
N LEU A 210 4.59 -27.85 22.68
CA LEU A 210 3.68 -26.72 22.82
C LEU A 210 2.91 -26.52 21.50
N ILE A 211 1.58 -26.52 21.56
CA ILE A 211 0.71 -26.16 20.43
C ILE A 211 0.12 -24.78 20.70
N MET A 212 0.43 -23.81 19.84
CA MET A 212 -0.10 -22.44 19.95
C MET A 212 -0.43 -21.87 18.58
N THR A 213 -1.72 -21.72 18.27
CA THR A 213 -2.20 -21.29 16.94
C THR A 213 -2.79 -19.87 16.93
N GLY A 214 -2.22 -18.98 17.74
CA GLY A 214 -2.60 -17.57 17.85
C GLY A 214 -3.81 -17.32 18.77
N ARG A 215 -4.23 -16.05 18.89
CA ARG A 215 -5.27 -15.60 19.85
C ARG A 215 -6.58 -16.39 19.75
N ASN A 216 -6.98 -16.78 18.54
CA ASN A 216 -8.26 -17.42 18.30
C ASN A 216 -8.23 -18.96 18.40
N GLY A 217 -7.07 -19.58 18.66
CA GLY A 217 -6.95 -21.04 18.72
C GLY A 217 -7.42 -21.72 17.43
N VAL A 218 -6.84 -21.31 16.30
CA VAL A 218 -7.25 -21.79 14.97
C VAL A 218 -6.74 -23.21 14.72
N GLY A 219 -7.47 -23.99 13.92
CA GLY A 219 -7.12 -25.35 13.54
C GLY A 219 -7.64 -26.42 14.51
N ASP A 220 -7.68 -27.66 14.05
CA ASP A 220 -8.13 -28.80 14.85
C ASP A 220 -7.01 -29.33 15.75
N GLN A 221 -6.87 -28.71 16.94
CA GLN A 221 -5.85 -29.10 17.91
C GLN A 221 -6.03 -30.54 18.43
N ARG A 222 -7.25 -31.10 18.40
CA ARG A 222 -7.47 -32.49 18.81
C ARG A 222 -6.82 -33.44 17.82
N ARG A 223 -7.05 -33.23 16.52
CA ARG A 223 -6.40 -34.01 15.47
C ARG A 223 -4.87 -33.84 15.47
N MET A 224 -4.37 -32.66 15.82
CA MET A 224 -2.93 -32.42 16.03
C MET A 224 -2.38 -33.31 17.15
N ILE A 225 -3.07 -33.33 18.30
CA ILE A 225 -2.70 -34.15 19.46
C ILE A 225 -2.74 -35.64 19.10
N ASP A 226 -3.81 -36.12 18.45
CA ASP A 226 -3.93 -37.52 18.05
C ASP A 226 -2.81 -37.93 17.10
N SER A 227 -2.43 -37.05 16.16
CA SER A 227 -1.28 -37.28 15.27
C SER A 227 0.04 -37.39 16.05
N LEU A 228 0.28 -36.50 17.03
CA LEU A 228 1.48 -36.53 17.88
C LEU A 228 1.55 -37.82 18.70
N VAL A 229 0.43 -38.20 19.34
CA VAL A 229 0.34 -39.41 20.19
C VAL A 229 0.55 -40.67 19.37
N SER A 230 0.03 -40.72 18.14
CA SER A 230 0.20 -41.86 17.24
C SER A 230 1.64 -42.02 16.73
N ALA A 231 2.33 -40.90 16.46
CA ALA A 231 3.65 -40.92 15.85
C ALA A 231 4.81 -41.01 16.85
N LEU A 232 4.63 -40.55 18.09
CA LEU A 232 5.70 -40.45 19.10
C LEU A 232 5.58 -41.58 20.13
N ASP A 233 6.43 -42.60 19.98
CA ASP A 233 6.51 -43.73 20.92
C ASP A 233 7.43 -43.39 22.12
N ARG A 234 7.00 -42.46 22.97
CA ARG A 234 7.73 -42.01 24.17
C ARG A 234 6.80 -41.32 25.18
N PRO A 235 7.19 -41.19 26.47
CA PRO A 235 6.51 -40.31 27.40
C PRO A 235 6.43 -38.88 26.85
N LEU A 236 5.22 -38.34 26.82
CA LEU A 236 4.90 -37.10 26.10
C LEU A 236 4.05 -36.17 26.96
N GLN A 237 4.40 -34.88 26.94
CA GLN A 237 3.57 -33.81 27.49
C GLN A 237 3.16 -32.87 26.37
N ILE A 238 1.91 -32.44 26.37
CA ILE A 238 1.40 -31.49 25.40
C ILE A 238 0.78 -30.32 26.16
N VAL A 239 1.28 -29.12 25.89
CA VAL A 239 0.62 -27.87 26.31
C VAL A 239 -0.14 -27.35 25.10
N ALA A 240 -1.47 -27.26 25.20
CA ALA A 240 -2.31 -26.80 24.10
C ALA A 240 -2.95 -25.46 24.46
N VAL A 241 -2.49 -24.37 23.83
CA VAL A 241 -3.02 -23.02 24.04
C VAL A 241 -4.16 -22.79 23.05
N CYS A 242 -5.39 -22.82 23.55
CA CYS A 242 -6.62 -22.64 22.75
C CYS A 242 -7.01 -21.17 22.56
N GLY A 243 -6.29 -20.22 23.17
CA GLY A 243 -6.60 -18.80 23.07
C GLY A 243 -8.02 -18.49 23.58
N THR A 244 -8.78 -17.72 22.82
CA THR A 244 -10.18 -17.37 23.14
C THR A 244 -11.18 -18.48 22.80
N ASN A 245 -10.73 -19.61 22.21
CA ASN A 245 -11.60 -20.72 21.81
C ASN A 245 -11.93 -21.64 23.00
N ALA A 246 -12.89 -21.20 23.82
CA ALA A 246 -13.35 -21.96 24.98
C ALA A 246 -13.93 -23.35 24.63
N SER A 247 -14.56 -23.48 23.46
CA SER A 247 -15.11 -24.76 22.97
C SER A 247 -14.00 -25.78 22.74
N GLN A 248 -12.94 -25.39 22.03
CA GLN A 248 -11.77 -26.24 21.82
C GLN A 248 -11.10 -26.61 23.14
N ARG A 249 -10.93 -25.66 24.07
CA ARG A 249 -10.38 -25.96 25.40
C ARG A 249 -11.18 -27.03 26.12
N SER A 250 -12.51 -26.91 26.17
CA SER A 250 -13.38 -27.90 26.82
C SER A 250 -13.30 -29.28 26.14
N GLN A 251 -13.24 -29.32 24.81
CA GLN A 251 -13.05 -30.56 24.06
C GLN A 251 -11.71 -31.24 24.38
N LEU A 252 -10.63 -30.46 24.46
CA LEU A 252 -9.31 -30.97 24.82
C LEU A 252 -9.24 -31.43 26.27
N SER A 253 -9.90 -30.74 27.20
CA SER A 253 -10.00 -31.18 28.59
C SER A 253 -10.72 -32.53 28.71
N ALA A 254 -11.79 -32.75 27.96
CA ALA A 254 -12.47 -34.05 27.93
C ALA A 254 -11.59 -35.13 27.27
N HIS A 255 -10.88 -34.77 26.19
CA HIS A 255 -9.97 -35.67 25.47
C HIS A 255 -8.76 -36.08 26.29
N ALA A 256 -8.29 -35.24 27.22
CA ALA A 256 -7.17 -35.56 28.10
C ALA A 256 -7.39 -36.88 28.87
N ALA A 257 -8.63 -37.20 29.23
CA ALA A 257 -8.97 -38.44 29.92
C ALA A 257 -8.97 -39.70 29.01
N THR A 258 -8.97 -39.54 27.69
CA THR A 258 -8.95 -40.66 26.74
C THR A 258 -7.54 -40.93 26.19
N LEU A 259 -6.54 -40.15 26.59
CA LEU A 259 -5.16 -40.33 26.15
C LEU A 259 -4.48 -41.47 26.92
N PRO A 260 -3.47 -42.12 26.34
CA PRO A 260 -2.65 -43.11 27.05
C PRO A 260 -2.02 -42.53 28.32
N ALA A 261 -1.81 -43.37 29.34
CA ALA A 261 -1.22 -42.93 30.63
C ALA A 261 0.19 -42.32 30.50
N THR A 262 0.91 -42.63 29.40
CA THR A 262 2.22 -42.07 29.06
C THR A 262 2.15 -40.64 28.50
N VAL A 263 0.94 -40.12 28.25
CA VAL A 263 0.69 -38.80 27.67
C VAL A 263 -0.02 -37.90 28.68
N LYS A 264 0.53 -36.72 28.96
CA LYS A 264 -0.15 -35.66 29.72
C LYS A 264 -0.54 -34.52 28.81
N LEU A 265 -1.79 -34.07 28.89
CA LEU A 265 -2.30 -32.92 28.14
C LEU A 265 -2.71 -31.80 29.11
N ALA A 266 -2.20 -30.59 28.87
CA ALA A 266 -2.56 -29.36 29.59
C ALA A 266 -3.25 -28.37 28.64
N PRO A 267 -4.61 -28.36 28.57
CA PRO A 267 -5.37 -27.39 27.78
C PRO A 267 -5.47 -26.03 28.48
N LEU A 268 -4.92 -25.00 27.86
CA LEU A 268 -4.91 -23.62 28.36
C LEU A 268 -5.85 -22.74 27.51
N GLY A 269 -6.41 -21.72 28.14
CA GLY A 269 -7.15 -20.67 27.43
C GLY A 269 -6.22 -19.62 26.83
N LEU A 270 -6.64 -18.36 26.86
CA LEU A 270 -5.77 -17.24 26.53
C LEU A 270 -4.76 -17.05 27.66
N VAL A 271 -3.47 -17.13 27.33
CA VAL A 271 -2.37 -16.89 28.26
C VAL A 271 -1.77 -15.50 28.03
N PRO A 272 -1.30 -14.80 29.10
CA PRO A 272 -0.52 -13.59 28.94
C PRO A 272 0.74 -13.84 28.11
N HIS A 273 1.20 -12.81 27.38
CA HIS A 273 2.35 -12.92 26.49
C HIS A 273 3.62 -13.40 27.19
N ALA A 274 3.95 -12.84 28.37
CA ALA A 274 5.10 -13.28 29.17
C ALA A 274 5.04 -14.78 29.58
N ALA A 275 3.84 -15.31 29.85
CA ALA A 275 3.67 -16.73 30.14
C ALA A 275 3.80 -17.58 28.86
N ALA A 276 3.27 -17.10 27.74
CA ALA A 276 3.37 -17.77 26.44
C ALA A 276 4.84 -17.94 26.01
N THR A 277 5.66 -16.90 26.14
CA THR A 277 7.08 -16.95 25.76
C THR A 277 7.91 -17.81 26.71
N ARG A 278 7.56 -17.88 28.00
CA ARG A 278 8.15 -18.86 28.93
C ARG A 278 7.78 -20.30 28.57
N LEU A 279 6.54 -20.57 28.17
CA LEU A 279 6.12 -21.88 27.64
C LEU A 279 6.88 -22.26 26.36
N ILE A 280 7.13 -21.30 25.45
CA ILE A 280 7.99 -21.52 24.27
C ILE A 280 9.40 -21.93 24.69
N GLY A 281 9.97 -21.27 25.70
CA GLY A 281 11.31 -21.60 26.22
C GLY A 281 11.37 -22.95 26.93
N ALA A 282 10.27 -23.40 27.52
CA ALA A 282 10.14 -24.68 28.22
C ALA A 282 9.96 -25.88 27.28
N ALA A 283 9.34 -25.68 26.10
CA ALA A 283 9.00 -26.74 25.16
C ALA A 283 10.25 -27.33 24.47
N ASP A 284 10.18 -28.60 24.08
CA ASP A 284 11.17 -29.26 23.21
C ASP A 284 10.87 -29.01 21.73
N VAL A 285 9.58 -28.89 21.37
CA VAL A 285 9.11 -28.50 20.04
C VAL A 285 7.91 -27.57 20.16
N VAL A 286 7.88 -26.50 19.38
CA VAL A 286 6.73 -25.61 19.23
C VAL A 286 6.03 -25.89 17.92
N VAL A 287 4.72 -26.13 17.99
CA VAL A 287 3.82 -26.23 16.85
C VAL A 287 2.97 -24.97 16.79
N THR A 288 3.07 -24.23 15.69
CA THR A 288 2.33 -22.98 15.52
C THR A 288 1.91 -22.75 14.07
N LYS A 289 1.11 -21.72 13.82
CA LYS A 289 0.82 -21.25 12.45
C LYS A 289 1.99 -20.46 11.89
N ALA A 290 2.10 -20.34 10.58
CA ALA A 290 3.17 -19.61 9.90
C ALA A 290 2.98 -18.07 9.93
N GLY A 291 2.57 -17.50 11.06
CA GLY A 291 2.58 -16.05 11.27
C GLY A 291 4.01 -15.52 11.44
N GLY A 292 4.21 -14.20 11.40
CA GLY A 292 5.55 -13.63 11.59
C GLY A 292 6.04 -13.63 13.05
N VAL A 293 5.18 -13.35 14.03
CA VAL A 293 5.64 -13.02 15.39
C VAL A 293 5.94 -14.25 16.26
N THR A 294 4.98 -15.18 16.43
CA THR A 294 5.19 -16.36 17.30
C THR A 294 6.33 -17.28 16.86
N PRO A 295 6.51 -17.60 15.55
CA PRO A 295 7.72 -18.28 15.09
C PRO A 295 8.99 -17.49 15.44
N SER A 296 9.00 -16.17 15.29
CA SER A 296 10.15 -15.34 15.67
C SER A 296 10.48 -15.41 17.16
N GLU A 297 9.48 -15.49 18.04
CA GLU A 297 9.68 -15.73 19.48
C GLU A 297 10.36 -17.08 19.72
N ALA A 298 9.92 -18.13 19.04
CA ALA A 298 10.53 -19.46 19.11
C ALA A 298 11.96 -19.49 18.56
N PHE A 299 12.22 -18.81 17.44
CA PHE A 299 13.56 -18.68 16.87
C PHE A 299 14.49 -17.93 17.82
N ARG A 300 13.99 -16.82 18.42
CA ARG A 300 14.75 -16.04 19.41
C ARG A 300 15.03 -16.86 20.67
N LEU A 301 14.19 -17.82 21.02
CA LEU A 301 14.40 -18.78 22.12
C LEU A 301 15.14 -20.07 21.69
N ALA A 302 15.50 -20.21 20.42
CA ALA A 302 16.16 -21.39 19.83
C ALA A 302 15.38 -22.69 20.12
N THR A 303 14.05 -22.58 20.13
CA THR A 303 13.16 -23.73 20.31
C THR A 303 12.82 -24.32 18.94
N PRO A 304 13.08 -25.63 18.71
CA PRO A 304 12.71 -26.30 17.46
C PRO A 304 11.25 -26.05 17.10
N THR A 305 11.00 -25.66 15.86
CA THR A 305 9.68 -25.15 15.44
C THR A 305 9.15 -25.92 14.25
N VAL A 306 7.87 -26.32 14.34
CA VAL A 306 7.07 -26.85 13.25
C VAL A 306 5.92 -25.88 12.98
N VAL A 307 5.84 -25.37 11.75
CA VAL A 307 4.74 -24.51 11.31
C VAL A 307 3.70 -25.29 10.53
N LEU A 308 2.42 -24.93 10.74
CA LEU A 308 1.28 -25.55 10.10
C LEU A 308 0.94 -24.84 8.78
N ASP A 309 0.81 -25.60 7.69
CA ASP A 309 0.27 -25.13 6.39
C ASP A 309 -1.26 -25.21 6.35
N VAL A 310 -1.93 -24.72 7.42
CA VAL A 310 -3.37 -24.95 7.65
C VAL A 310 -4.21 -23.69 7.40
N ILE A 311 -3.57 -22.52 7.35
CA ILE A 311 -4.24 -21.24 7.09
C ILE A 311 -3.71 -20.77 5.74
N GLY A 312 -4.50 -20.96 4.68
CA GLY A 312 -4.15 -20.48 3.34
C GLY A 312 -3.74 -19.00 3.35
N GLY A 313 -2.89 -18.62 2.40
CA GLY A 313 -2.69 -17.22 2.04
C GLY A 313 -1.25 -16.77 2.24
N HIS A 314 -1.08 -15.54 2.71
CA HIS A 314 0.24 -14.92 2.92
C HIS A 314 1.12 -15.67 3.94
N GLU A 315 0.53 -16.43 4.86
CA GLU A 315 1.29 -17.25 5.82
C GLU A 315 2.03 -18.42 5.16
N ARG A 316 1.61 -18.88 3.97
CA ARG A 316 2.33 -19.90 3.21
C ARG A 316 3.70 -19.40 2.75
N GLU A 317 3.78 -18.16 2.30
CA GLU A 317 5.06 -17.54 1.90
C GLU A 317 6.02 -17.41 3.09
N ASN A 318 5.50 -17.14 4.30
CA ASN A 318 6.28 -17.17 5.54
C ASN A 318 6.81 -18.59 5.80
N ALA A 319 5.95 -19.62 5.72
CA ALA A 319 6.33 -21.01 5.93
C ALA A 319 7.45 -21.46 4.97
N GLU A 320 7.34 -21.10 3.70
CA GLU A 320 8.36 -21.37 2.69
C GLU A 320 9.68 -20.66 3.02
N MET A 321 9.63 -19.41 3.48
CA MET A 321 10.84 -18.70 3.90
C MET A 321 11.49 -19.35 5.12
N PHE A 322 10.70 -19.73 6.14
CA PHE A 322 11.21 -20.41 7.32
C PHE A 322 11.87 -21.74 6.95
N ALA A 323 11.26 -22.51 6.05
CA ALA A 323 11.83 -23.77 5.55
C ALA A 323 13.14 -23.54 4.79
N ARG A 324 13.17 -22.58 3.85
CA ARG A 324 14.37 -22.23 3.07
C ARG A 324 15.53 -21.79 3.97
N CYS A 325 15.24 -21.01 5.01
CA CYS A 325 16.24 -20.54 5.97
C CYS A 325 16.54 -21.56 7.09
N ARG A 326 15.95 -22.77 7.03
CA ARG A 326 16.05 -23.83 8.05
C ARG A 326 15.57 -23.41 9.46
N LEU A 327 14.78 -22.34 9.58
CA LEU A 327 14.26 -21.84 10.87
C LEU A 327 13.11 -22.71 11.42
N ALA A 328 12.34 -23.35 10.54
CA ALA A 328 11.25 -24.25 10.91
C ALA A 328 11.04 -25.36 9.88
N ARG A 329 10.38 -26.45 10.29
CA ARG A 329 9.80 -27.45 9.38
C ARG A 329 8.33 -27.11 9.11
N VAL A 330 7.85 -27.42 7.91
CA VAL A 330 6.44 -27.22 7.54
C VAL A 330 5.71 -28.55 7.63
N ALA A 331 4.64 -28.60 8.43
CA ALA A 331 3.71 -29.71 8.44
C ALA A 331 2.63 -29.45 7.37
N PRO A 332 2.55 -30.26 6.29
CA PRO A 332 1.69 -30.00 5.14
C PRO A 332 0.20 -30.21 5.47
N GLU A 333 -0.11 -31.04 6.46
CA GLU A 333 -1.46 -31.26 6.95
C GLU A 333 -1.45 -31.65 8.42
N THR A 334 -2.52 -31.32 9.14
CA THR A 334 -2.69 -31.64 10.56
C THR A 334 -2.47 -33.12 10.88
N ALA A 335 -2.86 -34.02 9.97
CA ALA A 335 -2.73 -35.47 10.17
C ALA A 335 -1.27 -35.96 10.16
N ARG A 336 -0.37 -35.23 9.49
CA ARG A 336 1.06 -35.55 9.39
C ARG A 336 1.93 -34.77 10.38
N LEU A 337 1.30 -34.01 11.29
CA LEU A 337 2.04 -33.24 12.28
C LEU A 337 2.98 -34.12 13.12
N GLY A 338 2.46 -35.23 13.65
CA GLY A 338 3.23 -36.15 14.48
C GLY A 338 4.43 -36.74 13.74
N GLU A 339 4.24 -37.15 12.49
CA GLU A 339 5.33 -37.64 11.64
C GLU A 339 6.38 -36.54 11.37
N THR A 340 5.94 -35.31 11.14
CA THR A 340 6.83 -34.15 10.93
C THR A 340 7.64 -33.85 12.19
N VAL A 341 7.03 -33.92 13.37
CA VAL A 341 7.72 -33.74 14.65
C VAL A 341 8.71 -34.89 14.88
N ARG A 342 8.28 -36.14 14.71
CA ARG A 342 9.13 -37.33 14.84
C ARG A 342 10.37 -37.24 13.94
N THR A 343 10.17 -37.00 12.65
CA THR A 343 11.28 -36.90 11.69
C THR A 343 12.25 -35.76 12.02
N LEU A 344 11.74 -34.62 12.50
CA LEU A 344 12.59 -33.52 12.96
C LEU A 344 13.44 -33.90 14.19
N ILE A 345 12.86 -34.61 15.17
CA ILE A 345 13.59 -34.94 16.41
C ILE A 345 14.53 -36.14 16.26
N ASP A 346 14.21 -37.08 15.37
CA ASP A 346 15.02 -38.27 15.12
C ASP A 346 16.21 -37.98 14.19
N ASP A 347 16.04 -37.03 13.26
CA ASP A 347 17.13 -36.53 12.42
C ASP A 347 18.00 -35.52 13.18
N ARG A 348 19.06 -36.04 13.80
CA ARG A 348 20.02 -35.24 14.58
C ARG A 348 20.66 -34.12 13.77
N GLN A 349 20.93 -34.33 12.48
CA GLN A 349 21.54 -33.32 11.62
C GLN A 349 20.54 -32.21 11.31
N ALA A 350 19.31 -32.55 10.90
CA ALA A 350 18.27 -31.57 10.64
C ALA A 350 17.94 -30.72 11.89
N LEU A 351 17.90 -31.35 13.06
CA LEU A 351 17.67 -30.64 14.32
C LEU A 351 18.84 -29.72 14.68
N ALA A 352 20.09 -30.17 14.48
CA ALA A 352 21.28 -29.35 14.69
C ALA A 352 21.33 -28.16 13.75
N ASP A 353 21.05 -28.37 12.46
CA ASP A 353 20.98 -27.32 11.44
C ASP A 353 19.92 -26.27 11.78
N MET A 354 18.73 -26.71 12.22
CA MET A 354 17.67 -25.80 12.64
C MET A 354 18.08 -24.96 13.85
N ARG A 355 18.66 -25.60 14.86
CA ARG A 355 19.15 -24.89 16.06
C ARG A 355 20.25 -23.90 15.72
N ALA A 356 21.16 -24.25 14.81
CA ALA A 356 22.21 -23.35 14.33
C ALA A 356 21.60 -22.13 13.59
N ALA A 357 20.62 -22.35 12.70
CA ALA A 357 19.92 -21.28 12.01
C ALA A 357 19.16 -20.36 12.97
N GLN A 358 18.48 -20.92 13.98
CA GLN A 358 17.78 -20.14 15.00
C GLN A 358 18.77 -19.38 15.92
N ALA A 359 19.93 -19.94 16.21
CA ALA A 359 20.99 -19.26 16.95
C ALA A 359 21.57 -18.08 16.16
N ALA A 360 21.79 -18.25 14.85
CA ALA A 360 22.19 -17.15 13.96
C ALA A 360 21.10 -16.06 13.93
N TYR A 361 19.83 -16.43 13.76
CA TYR A 361 18.70 -15.49 13.83
C TYR A 361 18.68 -14.68 15.14
N ARG A 362 18.98 -15.32 16.27
CA ARG A 362 19.11 -14.66 17.57
C ARG A 362 20.27 -13.66 17.60
N GLN A 363 21.42 -14.03 17.04
CA GLN A 363 22.64 -13.22 17.05
C GLN A 363 22.54 -12.02 16.11
N ASP A 364 21.88 -12.19 14.96
CA ASP A 364 21.66 -11.14 13.95
C ASP A 364 20.58 -10.13 14.37
N CYS A 365 19.92 -10.35 15.51
CA CYS A 365 18.87 -9.47 16.01
C CYS A 365 19.48 -8.21 16.65
N ASP A 366 19.51 -7.12 15.89
CA ASP A 366 19.92 -5.80 16.33
C ASP A 366 18.79 -4.78 16.14
N LEU A 367 18.20 -4.34 17.26
CA LEU A 367 17.14 -3.33 17.27
C LEU A 367 17.70 -1.90 17.29
N GLY A 368 19.02 -1.72 17.40
CA GLY A 368 19.71 -0.43 17.39
C GLY A 368 19.25 0.48 16.25
N PRO A 369 19.23 0.01 14.99
CA PRO A 369 18.76 0.80 13.85
C PRO A 369 17.31 1.31 13.96
N ILE A 370 16.40 0.54 14.60
CA ILE A 370 15.02 0.99 14.84
C ILE A 370 15.02 2.12 15.86
N LEU A 371 15.79 1.97 16.95
CA LEU A 371 15.88 2.96 18.01
C LEU A 371 16.57 4.24 17.53
N ASP A 372 17.66 4.12 16.77
CA ASP A 372 18.37 5.24 16.16
C ASP A 372 17.45 6.02 15.21
N PHE A 373 16.62 5.32 14.43
CA PHE A 373 15.63 5.97 13.59
C PHE A 373 14.52 6.66 14.39
N ALA A 374 14.03 6.03 15.47
CA ALA A 374 12.91 6.54 16.24
C ALA A 374 13.29 7.74 17.13
N LEU A 375 14.48 7.68 17.74
CA LEU A 375 14.96 8.64 18.74
C LEU A 375 15.96 9.64 18.18
N GLY A 376 16.62 9.32 17.07
CA GLY A 376 17.58 10.20 16.44
C GLY A 376 16.97 11.57 16.17
N GLU A 377 17.80 12.59 16.19
CA GLU A 377 17.38 13.86 15.57
C GLU A 377 16.87 13.54 14.18
N PRO A 378 15.80 14.20 13.71
CA PRO A 378 15.35 14.04 12.35
C PRO A 378 16.57 14.24 11.47
N SER A 379 17.14 13.14 10.99
CA SER A 379 18.33 13.21 10.17
C SER A 379 17.89 14.09 9.00
N PRO A 380 18.72 15.01 8.52
CA PRO A 380 18.51 15.64 7.23
C PRO A 380 18.65 14.55 6.16
N ILE A 381 17.74 13.57 6.15
CA ILE A 381 17.43 12.71 5.03
C ILE A 381 16.72 13.65 4.07
N HIS A 382 17.59 14.43 3.43
CA HIS A 382 17.41 15.14 2.21
C HIS A 382 16.19 16.07 2.14
N ALA A 383 16.25 17.16 2.90
CA ALA A 383 15.63 18.37 2.38
C ALA A 383 16.27 18.63 1.01
N LEU A 384 15.46 18.59 -0.04
CA LEU A 384 15.89 19.00 -1.37
C LEU A 384 16.42 20.44 -1.26
N PRO A 385 17.44 20.83 -2.06
CA PRO A 385 17.96 22.19 -2.03
C PRO A 385 16.85 23.24 -2.12
N PRO A 386 16.98 24.41 -1.46
CA PRO A 386 15.93 25.44 -1.48
C PRO A 386 15.56 25.94 -2.88
N ASP A 387 16.43 25.75 -3.86
CA ASP A 387 16.24 26.10 -5.27
C ASP A 387 15.88 24.88 -6.14
N PHE A 388 15.60 23.72 -5.54
CA PHE A 388 15.37 22.48 -6.27
C PHE A 388 14.13 22.57 -7.17
N GLY A 389 14.35 22.36 -8.46
CA GLY A 389 13.34 22.51 -9.51
C GLY A 389 12.93 23.93 -9.84
N GLN A 390 13.57 24.95 -9.25
CA GLN A 390 13.36 26.34 -9.66
C GLN A 390 14.02 26.63 -11.02
N GLU A 391 13.60 27.71 -11.66
CA GLU A 391 14.22 28.19 -12.89
C GLU A 391 15.68 28.56 -12.62
N ASN A 392 16.59 27.98 -13.39
CA ASN A 392 18.05 28.05 -13.20
C ASN A 392 18.53 27.55 -11.82
N GLY A 393 17.70 26.79 -11.10
CA GLY A 393 18.04 26.19 -9.82
C GLY A 393 18.61 24.78 -9.95
N THR A 394 18.51 24.00 -8.88
CA THR A 394 19.07 22.65 -8.82
C THR A 394 18.16 21.62 -9.51
N PRO A 395 18.63 20.85 -10.52
CA PRO A 395 17.82 19.81 -11.18
C PRO A 395 17.86 18.46 -10.43
N VAL A 396 16.94 17.58 -10.84
CA VAL A 396 17.00 16.13 -10.60
C VAL A 396 18.30 15.54 -11.16
N GLU A 397 18.83 14.52 -10.48
CA GLU A 397 20.03 13.78 -10.87
C GLU A 397 19.70 12.44 -11.52
N GLY A 398 20.63 11.94 -12.34
CA GLY A 398 20.54 10.61 -12.96
C GLY A 398 19.47 10.48 -14.03
N ILE A 399 19.05 11.60 -14.65
CA ILE A 399 18.02 11.66 -15.69
C ILE A 399 18.37 10.72 -16.85
N ASP A 400 19.57 10.85 -17.43
CA ASP A 400 19.96 10.06 -18.61
C ASP A 400 20.00 8.55 -18.32
N ALA A 401 20.55 8.16 -17.17
CA ALA A 401 20.60 6.76 -16.75
C ALA A 401 19.19 6.18 -16.53
N ALA A 402 18.30 6.96 -15.92
CA ALA A 402 16.90 6.59 -15.72
C ALA A 402 16.14 6.45 -17.05
N LEU A 403 16.30 7.40 -17.98
CA LEU A 403 15.68 7.35 -19.30
C LEU A 403 16.24 6.20 -20.14
N ALA A 404 17.55 5.93 -20.09
CA ALA A 404 18.16 4.77 -20.74
C ALA A 404 17.59 3.44 -20.20
N ALA A 405 17.33 3.34 -18.90
CA ALA A 405 16.70 2.15 -18.31
C ALA A 405 15.23 1.99 -18.76
N ILE A 406 14.49 3.09 -18.93
CA ILE A 406 13.16 3.08 -19.55
C ILE A 406 13.26 2.68 -21.02
N ASP A 407 14.20 3.21 -21.80
CA ASP A 407 14.41 2.86 -23.21
C ASP A 407 14.79 1.38 -23.39
N ALA A 408 15.58 0.82 -22.46
CA ALA A 408 15.96 -0.59 -22.48
C ALA A 408 14.77 -1.52 -22.17
N SER A 409 13.87 -1.12 -21.28
CA SER A 409 12.71 -1.93 -20.87
C SER A 409 11.48 -1.73 -21.77
N VAL A 410 11.26 -0.50 -22.24
CA VAL A 410 10.13 -0.06 -23.06
C VAL A 410 10.66 0.84 -24.19
N PRO A 411 11.31 0.27 -25.23
CA PRO A 411 11.89 1.06 -26.31
C PRO A 411 10.80 1.79 -27.12
N ALA A 412 11.15 2.93 -27.71
CA ALA A 412 10.22 3.70 -28.54
C ALA A 412 10.92 4.43 -29.70
N ASP A 413 10.26 4.43 -30.86
CA ASP A 413 10.62 5.25 -32.01
C ASP A 413 9.97 6.63 -31.96
N ILE A 414 8.75 6.71 -31.38
CA ILE A 414 8.03 7.95 -31.04
C ILE A 414 7.36 7.86 -29.67
N GLU A 415 7.11 9.00 -29.03
CA GLU A 415 6.29 9.10 -27.80
C GLU A 415 5.25 10.20 -27.92
N VAL A 416 3.98 9.88 -27.65
CA VAL A 416 2.96 10.92 -27.41
C VAL A 416 2.95 11.21 -25.92
N LEU A 417 3.21 12.45 -25.52
CA LEU A 417 3.41 12.87 -24.14
C LEU A 417 2.22 13.73 -23.68
N LEU A 418 1.40 13.23 -22.75
CA LEU A 418 0.30 13.96 -22.13
C LEU A 418 0.71 14.42 -20.73
N SER A 419 0.95 15.71 -20.58
CA SER A 419 1.28 16.35 -19.31
C SER A 419 0.04 16.93 -18.64
N TYR A 420 -0.12 16.65 -17.35
CA TYR A 420 -1.27 17.07 -16.56
C TYR A 420 -1.19 18.59 -16.27
N SER A 421 -2.34 19.25 -16.13
CA SER A 421 -2.41 20.71 -15.90
C SER A 421 -2.04 21.05 -14.46
N THR A 422 -1.11 22.00 -14.23
CA THR A 422 -0.76 22.49 -12.87
C THR A 422 0.01 23.83 -12.88
N ALA A 423 -0.38 24.78 -11.98
CA ALA A 423 0.49 25.79 -11.32
C ALA A 423 -0.26 26.50 -10.14
N ARG A 424 0.47 27.00 -9.13
CA ARG A 424 -0.05 27.79 -7.97
C ARG A 424 0.41 29.26 -7.89
N THR A 425 1.24 29.74 -8.80
CA THR A 425 1.96 31.01 -8.58
C THR A 425 1.04 32.23 -8.40
N PRO A 426 1.15 32.99 -7.28
CA PRO A 426 0.37 34.22 -7.03
C PRO A 426 0.72 35.41 -7.94
N GLN A 427 1.84 35.34 -8.67
CA GLN A 427 2.36 36.47 -9.46
C GLN A 427 1.73 36.60 -10.84
N ARG A 428 0.92 35.62 -11.26
CA ARG A 428 0.12 35.68 -12.48
C ARG A 428 -1.17 34.90 -12.26
N ILE A 429 -2.27 35.60 -11.97
CA ILE A 429 -3.62 35.07 -12.19
C ILE A 429 -3.80 34.98 -13.70
N VAL A 430 -3.19 33.99 -14.35
CA VAL A 430 -3.70 33.47 -15.62
C VAL A 430 -4.75 32.45 -15.22
N MET A 431 -5.93 32.51 -15.82
CA MET A 431 -6.87 31.39 -15.79
C MET A 431 -6.23 30.21 -16.55
N GLU A 432 -5.29 29.53 -15.90
CA GLU A 432 -4.47 28.49 -16.53
C GLU A 432 -5.34 27.34 -17.02
N ASN A 433 -4.88 26.74 -18.11
CA ASN A 433 -5.58 25.73 -18.89
C ASN A 433 -5.81 24.45 -18.07
N PRO A 434 -7.06 24.12 -17.66
CA PRO A 434 -7.33 22.89 -16.94
C PRO A 434 -7.19 21.63 -17.82
N PHE A 435 -7.02 21.81 -19.13
CA PHE A 435 -7.07 20.76 -20.14
C PHE A 435 -5.70 20.12 -20.45
N GLY A 436 -4.64 20.48 -19.72
CA GLY A 436 -3.31 19.87 -19.82
C GLY A 436 -2.49 20.35 -21.02
N HIS A 437 -1.47 19.58 -21.39
CA HIS A 437 -0.59 19.85 -22.55
C HIS A 437 -0.17 18.54 -23.20
N ILE A 438 -0.01 18.54 -24.52
CA ILE A 438 0.44 17.38 -25.30
C ILE A 438 1.67 17.73 -26.14
N ALA A 439 2.62 16.81 -26.21
CA ALA A 439 3.85 16.93 -26.99
C ALA A 439 4.15 15.60 -27.70
N LEU A 440 5.06 15.62 -28.68
CA LEU A 440 5.43 14.44 -29.46
C LEU A 440 6.95 14.29 -29.50
N ARG A 441 7.48 13.14 -29.07
CA ARG A 441 8.88 12.75 -29.31
C ARG A 441 8.98 11.99 -30.62
N ILE A 442 9.93 12.35 -31.49
CA ILE A 442 10.31 11.59 -32.68
C ILE A 442 11.82 11.41 -32.67
N GLY A 443 12.30 10.17 -32.60
CA GLY A 443 13.73 9.94 -32.40
C GLY A 443 14.21 10.55 -31.07
N ASP A 444 15.31 11.28 -31.07
CA ASP A 444 15.93 11.87 -29.87
C ASP A 444 15.30 13.19 -29.40
N ARG A 445 14.34 13.74 -30.17
CA ARG A 445 13.78 15.09 -29.94
C ARG A 445 12.30 15.07 -29.59
N VAL A 446 11.95 15.82 -28.55
CA VAL A 446 10.59 16.20 -28.18
C VAL A 446 10.23 17.51 -28.86
N PHE A 447 9.08 17.52 -29.54
CA PHE A 447 8.43 18.65 -30.16
C PHE A 447 7.26 19.10 -29.28
N SER A 448 7.36 20.29 -28.70
CA SER A 448 6.36 20.83 -27.77
C SER A 448 5.97 22.26 -28.14
N ALA A 449 4.68 22.54 -28.29
CA ALA A 449 4.23 23.87 -28.68
C ALA A 449 4.48 24.93 -27.58
N ASN A 450 5.07 26.06 -27.95
CA ASN A 450 5.24 27.22 -27.10
C ASN A 450 4.16 28.26 -27.39
N HIS A 451 3.14 28.33 -26.53
CA HIS A 451 2.03 29.27 -26.67
C HIS A 451 2.42 30.76 -26.56
N LEU A 452 3.63 31.08 -26.08
CA LEU A 452 4.15 32.45 -25.97
C LEU A 452 5.09 32.82 -27.11
N ALA A 453 5.36 31.90 -28.05
CA ALA A 453 6.31 32.11 -29.11
C ALA A 453 5.88 33.28 -30.00
N ARG A 454 6.75 34.26 -30.21
CA ARG A 454 6.51 35.39 -31.14
C ARG A 454 7.48 35.37 -32.32
N PRO A 455 6.99 35.46 -33.57
CA PRO A 455 7.87 35.59 -34.73
C PRO A 455 8.84 36.76 -34.54
N GLY A 456 10.14 36.49 -34.69
CA GLY A 456 11.23 37.47 -34.50
C GLY A 456 11.84 37.52 -33.10
N ARG A 457 11.17 37.00 -32.06
CA ARG A 457 11.75 36.81 -30.71
C ARG A 457 12.10 35.35 -30.44
N ASP A 458 11.23 34.44 -30.87
CA ASP A 458 11.42 33.00 -30.74
C ASP A 458 11.71 32.40 -32.12
N PRO A 459 12.74 31.54 -32.25
CA PRO A 459 13.12 30.98 -33.54
C PRO A 459 12.13 29.92 -34.05
N THR A 460 11.38 29.30 -33.14
CA THR A 460 10.44 28.22 -33.44
C THR A 460 9.15 28.32 -32.61
N ILE A 461 8.06 27.75 -33.14
CA ILE A 461 6.80 27.58 -32.39
C ILE A 461 6.77 26.24 -31.64
N LEU A 462 7.37 25.19 -32.22
CA LEU A 462 7.66 23.92 -31.58
C LEU A 462 9.07 23.96 -31.00
N GLN A 463 9.18 23.68 -29.72
CA GLN A 463 10.46 23.54 -29.04
C GLN A 463 11.06 22.19 -29.38
N HIS A 464 12.37 22.16 -29.64
CA HIS A 464 13.10 20.94 -29.95
C HIS A 464 14.00 20.62 -28.75
N LEU A 465 13.56 19.68 -27.89
CA LEU A 465 14.20 19.39 -26.62
C LEU A 465 14.62 17.92 -26.54
N ALA A 466 15.65 17.58 -25.80
CA ALA A 466 15.82 16.21 -25.35
C ALA A 466 14.68 15.83 -24.38
N LEU A 467 14.34 14.54 -24.28
CA LEU A 467 13.28 14.09 -23.37
C LEU A 467 13.56 14.46 -21.90
N GLY A 468 14.82 14.34 -21.48
CA GLY A 468 15.26 14.73 -20.14
C GLY A 468 15.08 16.23 -19.87
N GLU A 469 15.38 17.08 -20.86
CA GLU A 469 15.17 18.53 -20.76
C GLU A 469 13.67 18.87 -20.70
N TYR A 470 12.84 18.20 -21.50
CA TYR A 470 11.40 18.39 -21.47
C TYR A 470 10.77 18.03 -20.11
N LEU A 471 11.20 16.92 -19.51
CA LEU A 471 10.63 16.40 -18.26
C LEU A 471 11.27 17.01 -17.00
N TYR A 472 12.56 17.35 -17.03
CA TYR A 472 13.33 17.68 -15.83
C TYR A 472 14.35 18.81 -16.05
N GLY A 473 14.29 19.53 -17.16
CA GLY A 473 15.16 20.68 -17.42
C GLY A 473 14.81 21.87 -16.53
N VAL A 474 15.83 22.55 -15.99
CA VAL A 474 15.71 23.75 -15.13
C VAL A 474 15.94 25.06 -15.88
N HIS A 475 16.36 24.99 -17.14
CA HIS A 475 16.69 26.15 -17.95
C HIS A 475 15.62 26.40 -19.01
N PRO A 476 15.15 27.65 -19.18
CA PRO A 476 14.20 27.97 -20.23
C PRO A 476 14.87 27.86 -21.61
N PRO A 477 14.30 27.09 -22.55
CA PRO A 477 14.84 26.86 -23.89
C PRO A 477 14.54 28.01 -24.85
N SER A 478 13.69 28.97 -24.46
CA SER A 478 13.47 30.20 -25.21
C SER A 478 13.25 31.41 -24.30
N PRO A 479 13.59 32.63 -24.75
CA PRO A 479 13.45 33.86 -23.95
C PRO A 479 12.02 34.24 -23.57
N SER A 480 11.01 33.69 -24.26
CA SER A 480 9.60 33.98 -24.01
C SER A 480 8.93 32.96 -23.10
N GLN A 481 9.59 31.83 -22.83
CA GLN A 481 8.99 30.75 -22.06
C GLN A 481 9.14 30.95 -20.55
N VAL A 482 8.17 30.42 -19.82
CA VAL A 482 8.21 30.30 -18.36
C VAL A 482 8.53 28.86 -18.00
N HIS A 483 9.51 28.66 -17.12
CA HIS A 483 10.04 27.35 -16.70
C HIS A 483 9.00 26.35 -16.19
N ALA A 484 8.00 26.80 -15.43
CA ALA A 484 6.99 25.95 -14.79
C ALA A 484 5.54 26.42 -15.08
N ASN A 485 5.15 26.48 -16.35
CA ASN A 485 3.78 26.81 -16.75
C ASN A 485 3.04 25.58 -17.35
N THR A 486 1.71 25.70 -17.52
CA THR A 486 0.92 24.64 -18.15
C THR A 486 1.35 24.35 -19.61
N TYR A 487 1.95 25.30 -20.32
CA TYR A 487 2.28 25.20 -21.75
C TYR A 487 3.80 25.38 -21.99
N GLY A 488 4.55 24.28 -21.98
CA GLY A 488 6.01 24.35 -22.06
C GLY A 488 6.77 23.18 -21.45
N ILE A 489 8.01 23.46 -20.99
CA ILE A 489 8.82 22.51 -20.21
C ILE A 489 8.10 22.13 -18.94
N ALA A 490 8.18 20.84 -18.63
CA ALA A 490 7.39 20.16 -17.64
C ALA A 490 8.24 19.77 -16.44
N TYR A 491 9.04 20.66 -15.82
CA TYR A 491 9.93 20.21 -14.73
C TYR A 491 9.14 19.41 -13.68
N GLY A 492 9.32 18.09 -13.65
CA GLY A 492 8.64 17.22 -12.71
C GLY A 492 7.11 17.29 -12.70
N ARG A 493 6.44 17.52 -13.84
CA ARG A 493 4.98 17.33 -13.95
C ARG A 493 4.63 15.85 -14.10
N GLU A 494 3.43 15.47 -13.67
CA GLU A 494 2.86 14.17 -14.06
C GLU A 494 2.66 14.14 -15.58
N THR A 495 3.36 13.23 -16.25
CA THR A 495 3.30 13.05 -17.70
C THR A 495 3.09 11.57 -18.03
N LEU A 496 2.01 11.27 -18.75
CA LEU A 496 1.82 9.97 -19.38
C LEU A 496 2.49 9.95 -20.75
N SER A 497 3.21 8.88 -21.04
CA SER A 497 3.88 8.67 -22.32
C SER A 497 3.36 7.42 -22.99
N LEU A 498 2.76 7.63 -24.16
CA LEU A 498 2.44 6.57 -25.10
C LEU A 498 3.67 6.25 -25.95
N ARG A 499 4.39 5.19 -25.56
CA ARG A 499 5.64 4.75 -26.17
C ARG A 499 5.34 3.78 -27.31
N VAL A 500 5.73 4.14 -28.53
CA VAL A 500 5.42 3.38 -29.75
C VAL A 500 6.71 2.89 -30.41
N LYS A 501 6.80 1.58 -30.63
CA LYS A 501 7.91 0.94 -31.33
C LYS A 501 7.41 0.26 -32.61
N GLY A 502 8.27 0.18 -33.63
CA GLY A 502 7.95 -0.41 -34.93
C GLY A 502 7.62 0.63 -36.00
N VAL A 503 7.88 1.92 -35.74
CA VAL A 503 7.55 2.97 -36.70
C VAL A 503 8.55 2.97 -37.86
N ALA A 504 8.05 2.75 -39.08
CA ALA A 504 8.86 2.76 -40.28
C ALA A 504 9.65 4.08 -40.44
N PRO A 505 10.93 4.03 -40.87
CA PRO A 505 11.75 5.23 -41.08
C PRO A 505 11.09 6.28 -41.99
N ALA A 506 10.39 5.85 -43.05
CA ALA A 506 9.68 6.75 -43.96
C ALA A 506 8.56 7.54 -43.27
N ARG A 507 7.81 6.91 -42.35
CA ARG A 507 6.77 7.60 -41.56
C ARG A 507 7.39 8.64 -40.63
N ARG A 508 8.52 8.32 -39.97
CA ARG A 508 9.26 9.30 -39.14
C ARG A 508 9.79 10.47 -39.96
N ALA A 509 10.32 10.21 -41.14
CA ALA A 509 10.79 11.26 -42.04
C ALA A 509 9.64 12.19 -42.47
N ALA A 510 8.45 11.64 -42.76
CA ALA A 510 7.26 12.44 -43.07
C ALA A 510 6.81 13.32 -41.89
N MET A 511 6.81 12.77 -40.67
CA MET A 511 6.51 13.55 -39.46
C MET A 511 7.51 14.70 -39.25
N LEU A 512 8.80 14.45 -39.44
CA LEU A 512 9.84 15.49 -39.33
C LEU A 512 9.73 16.54 -40.45
N ALA A 513 9.29 16.15 -41.65
CA ALA A 513 9.01 17.08 -42.73
C ALA A 513 7.83 18.01 -42.40
N GLU A 514 6.77 17.49 -41.76
CA GLU A 514 5.64 18.31 -41.29
C GLU A 514 6.06 19.28 -40.18
N VAL A 515 6.92 18.85 -39.24
CA VAL A 515 7.52 19.76 -38.26
C VAL A 515 8.25 20.91 -38.96
N ALA A 516 9.09 20.61 -39.96
CA ALA A 516 9.80 21.64 -40.71
C ALA A 516 8.86 22.59 -41.47
N ALA A 517 7.72 22.08 -41.97
CA ALA A 517 6.68 22.87 -42.62
C ALA A 517 6.00 23.83 -41.64
N ILE A 518 5.58 23.35 -40.46
CA ILE A 518 5.01 24.14 -39.36
C ILE A 518 5.96 25.29 -39.00
N GLU A 519 7.25 24.99 -38.79
CA GLU A 519 8.25 26.00 -38.45
C GLU A 519 8.51 27.00 -39.59
N GLY A 520 8.43 26.54 -40.84
CA GLY A 520 8.53 27.39 -42.02
C GLY A 520 7.37 28.38 -42.12
N ASP A 521 6.16 27.96 -41.78
CA ASP A 521 4.98 28.82 -41.78
C ASP A 521 4.96 29.80 -40.61
N TYR A 522 5.39 29.35 -39.43
CA TYR A 522 5.59 30.22 -38.27
C TYR A 522 6.59 31.35 -38.55
N ARG A 523 7.78 31.02 -39.09
CA ARG A 523 8.80 32.02 -39.43
C ARG A 523 8.34 33.02 -40.49
N ARG A 524 7.43 32.61 -41.38
CA ARG A 524 6.81 33.48 -42.39
C ARG A 524 5.61 34.27 -41.87
N GLY A 525 5.28 34.13 -40.58
CA GLY A 525 4.13 34.78 -39.95
C GLY A 525 2.77 34.24 -40.42
N ARG A 526 2.75 33.08 -41.10
CA ARG A 526 1.52 32.43 -41.61
C ARG A 526 0.85 31.53 -40.59
N LEU A 527 1.59 31.16 -39.54
CA LEU A 527 1.09 30.37 -38.43
C LEU A 527 1.42 31.12 -37.14
N VAL A 528 0.42 31.28 -36.28
CA VAL A 528 0.56 31.81 -34.93
C VAL A 528 -0.21 30.87 -34.02
N TRP A 529 0.33 30.62 -32.82
CA TRP A 529 -0.38 29.82 -31.84
C TRP A 529 -1.75 30.41 -31.54
N ASP A 530 -2.80 29.60 -31.65
CA ASP A 530 -4.16 29.98 -31.31
C ASP A 530 -4.82 28.89 -30.49
N ARG A 531 -5.43 29.27 -29.36
CA ARG A 531 -6.04 28.32 -28.43
C ARG A 531 -7.15 27.47 -29.08
N ARG A 532 -7.87 27.99 -30.07
CA ARG A 532 -9.02 27.36 -30.70
C ARG A 532 -8.66 26.54 -31.93
N THR A 533 -7.68 26.97 -32.72
CA THR A 533 -7.45 26.37 -34.04
C THR A 533 -6.03 25.89 -34.29
N GLU A 534 -5.02 26.36 -33.54
CA GLU A 534 -3.61 26.01 -33.76
C GLU A 534 -2.91 25.84 -32.40
N ASN A 535 -3.47 24.96 -31.56
CA ASN A 535 -2.95 24.68 -30.23
C ASN A 535 -2.05 23.42 -30.22
N CYS A 536 -1.56 23.02 -29.05
CA CYS A 536 -0.68 21.85 -28.93
C CYS A 536 -1.30 20.55 -29.47
N ALA A 537 -2.60 20.33 -29.29
CA ALA A 537 -3.30 19.15 -29.77
C ALA A 537 -3.45 19.17 -31.30
N ASP A 538 -3.75 20.32 -31.89
CA ASP A 538 -3.85 20.47 -33.35
C ASP A 538 -2.49 20.19 -34.03
N LEU A 539 -1.41 20.77 -33.50
CA LEU A 539 -0.06 20.57 -34.04
C LEU A 539 0.41 19.12 -33.91
N VAL A 540 0.17 18.46 -32.76
CA VAL A 540 0.49 17.03 -32.60
C VAL A 540 -0.35 16.16 -33.54
N GLY A 541 -1.64 16.46 -33.69
CA GLY A 541 -2.52 15.76 -34.62
C GLY A 541 -2.05 15.86 -36.07
N ARG A 542 -1.64 17.04 -36.53
CA ARG A 542 -1.06 17.27 -37.86
C ARG A 542 0.20 16.44 -38.11
N ILE A 543 1.11 16.43 -37.13
CA ILE A 543 2.36 15.66 -37.25
C ILE A 543 2.05 14.16 -37.32
N LEU A 544 1.17 13.64 -36.45
CA LEU A 544 0.77 12.22 -36.50
C LEU A 544 0.05 11.86 -37.81
N ALA A 545 -0.77 12.76 -38.35
CA ALA A 545 -1.43 12.59 -39.65
C ALA A 545 -0.42 12.49 -40.80
N ALA A 546 0.66 13.28 -40.78
CA ALA A 546 1.77 13.16 -41.74
C ALA A 546 2.50 11.81 -41.61
N GLY A 547 2.51 11.22 -40.41
CA GLY A 547 2.97 9.84 -40.16
C GLY A 547 2.02 8.75 -40.65
N GLY A 548 0.81 9.10 -41.09
CA GLY A 548 -0.22 8.17 -41.56
C GLY A 548 -1.30 7.80 -40.54
N TRP A 549 -1.34 8.47 -39.38
CA TRP A 549 -2.36 8.22 -38.35
C TRP A 549 -3.26 9.43 -38.17
N GLN A 550 -4.52 9.30 -38.61
CA GLN A 550 -5.50 10.37 -38.47
C GLN A 550 -6.01 10.42 -37.03
N VAL A 551 -5.68 11.50 -36.32
CA VAL A 551 -6.12 11.73 -34.94
C VAL A 551 -7.34 12.63 -34.95
N GLU A 552 -8.53 12.02 -35.06
CA GLU A 552 -9.79 12.76 -35.04
C GLU A 552 -10.25 12.97 -33.58
N ALA A 553 -10.10 14.20 -33.08
CA ALA A 553 -10.69 14.57 -31.81
C ALA A 553 -12.24 14.61 -31.94
N PRO A 554 -13.02 14.35 -30.87
CA PRO A 554 -14.48 14.30 -30.91
C PRO A 554 -15.17 15.56 -31.44
N ASN A 555 -14.44 16.68 -31.47
CA ASN A 555 -14.89 18.01 -31.89
C ASN A 555 -14.41 18.43 -33.29
N ALA A 556 -13.76 17.54 -34.05
CA ALA A 556 -13.27 17.84 -35.39
C ALA A 556 -14.41 18.37 -36.29
N GLY A 557 -14.16 19.50 -36.98
CA GLY A 557 -15.13 20.14 -37.87
C GLY A 557 -16.20 21.02 -37.19
N LEU A 558 -16.27 21.07 -35.84
CA LEU A 558 -17.25 21.88 -35.10
C LEU A 558 -16.77 23.31 -34.77
N GLY A 559 -15.56 23.70 -35.20
CA GLY A 559 -14.97 25.01 -34.88
C GLY A 559 -14.63 25.22 -33.40
N LEU A 560 -14.57 24.13 -32.64
CA LEU A 560 -14.29 24.12 -31.21
C LEU A 560 -12.83 23.69 -30.94
N PRO A 561 -12.20 24.15 -29.84
CA PRO A 561 -10.80 23.84 -29.52
C PRO A 561 -10.53 22.35 -29.32
N SER A 562 -9.52 21.81 -29.98
CA SER A 562 -8.98 20.47 -29.71
C SER A 562 -8.38 20.39 -28.31
N MET A 563 -8.66 19.30 -27.59
CA MET A 563 -8.19 19.12 -26.21
C MET A 563 -7.04 18.11 -26.15
N PRO A 564 -6.00 18.35 -25.34
CA PRO A 564 -4.86 17.44 -25.19
C PRO A 564 -5.27 16.01 -24.81
N LEU A 565 -6.20 15.83 -23.88
CA LEU A 565 -6.67 14.50 -23.48
C LEU A 565 -7.36 13.77 -24.64
N ASP A 566 -8.25 14.44 -25.35
CA ASP A 566 -8.99 13.81 -26.46
C ASP A 566 -8.06 13.45 -27.62
N CYS A 567 -7.08 14.31 -27.92
CA CYS A 567 -6.04 14.01 -28.89
C CYS A 567 -5.19 12.81 -28.46
N PHE A 568 -4.85 12.71 -27.18
CA PHE A 568 -4.10 11.57 -26.63
C PHE A 568 -4.91 10.26 -26.71
N ASP A 569 -6.18 10.27 -26.32
CA ASP A 569 -7.06 9.08 -26.42
C ASP A 569 -7.23 8.64 -27.89
N ALA A 570 -7.44 9.60 -28.81
CA ALA A 570 -7.55 9.31 -30.24
C ALA A 570 -6.24 8.75 -30.80
N ALA A 571 -5.09 9.30 -30.39
CA ALA A 571 -3.78 8.77 -30.75
C ALA A 571 -3.56 7.34 -30.22
N ASP A 572 -3.89 7.08 -28.95
CA ASP A 572 -3.81 5.73 -28.35
C ASP A 572 -4.65 4.72 -29.14
N ALA A 573 -5.88 5.08 -29.50
CA ALA A 573 -6.77 4.23 -30.27
C ALA A 573 -6.21 3.86 -31.66
N VAL A 574 -5.76 4.84 -32.43
CA VAL A 574 -5.26 4.58 -33.81
C VAL A 574 -3.90 3.89 -33.82
N LEU A 575 -3.02 4.21 -32.87
CA LEU A 575 -1.70 3.59 -32.77
C LEU A 575 -1.80 2.13 -32.29
N ARG A 576 -2.71 1.82 -31.36
CA ARG A 576 -2.97 0.43 -30.94
C ARG A 576 -3.67 -0.41 -31.99
N ALA A 577 -4.42 0.22 -32.90
CA ALA A 577 -5.07 -0.47 -34.01
C ALA A 577 -4.08 -0.88 -35.12
N ASP A 578 -2.93 -0.22 -35.23
CA ASP A 578 -1.88 -0.56 -36.17
C ASP A 578 -1.08 -1.77 -35.66
N ALA A 579 -1.36 -2.95 -36.22
CA ALA A 579 -0.75 -4.22 -35.80
C ALA A 579 0.78 -4.29 -36.00
N ALA A 580 1.37 -3.36 -36.78
CA ALA A 580 2.82 -3.26 -36.93
C ALA A 580 3.51 -2.58 -35.73
N LEU A 581 2.73 -1.98 -34.81
CA LEU A 581 3.23 -1.19 -33.70
C LEU A 581 3.13 -1.94 -32.38
N ALA A 582 4.17 -1.83 -31.56
CA ALA A 582 4.12 -2.18 -30.15
C ALA A 582 3.92 -0.91 -29.33
N VAL A 583 2.78 -0.83 -28.63
CA VAL A 583 2.36 0.37 -27.90
C VAL A 583 2.28 0.09 -26.39
N ARG A 584 3.09 0.81 -25.61
CA ARG A 584 3.17 0.68 -24.15
C ARG A 584 2.99 2.05 -23.49
N LEU A 585 2.47 2.06 -22.28
CA LEU A 585 2.26 3.29 -21.52
C LEU A 585 3.27 3.37 -20.37
N VAL A 586 3.94 4.51 -20.25
CA VAL A 586 4.89 4.82 -19.16
C VAL A 586 4.45 6.10 -18.46
N ALA A 587 4.59 6.15 -17.14
CA ALA A 587 4.32 7.37 -16.37
C ALA A 587 5.61 8.02 -15.88
N TYR A 588 5.86 9.27 -16.26
CA TYR A 588 6.87 10.11 -15.64
C TYR A 588 6.21 10.87 -14.50
N ARG A 589 6.53 10.48 -13.26
CA ARG A 589 5.82 10.96 -12.07
C ARG A 589 6.31 12.33 -11.64
N GLN A 590 5.44 13.04 -10.94
CA GLN A 590 5.76 14.33 -10.35
C GLN A 590 6.96 14.20 -9.42
N VAL A 591 7.81 15.23 -9.43
CA VAL A 591 8.98 15.36 -8.56
C VAL A 591 8.51 15.91 -7.21
N PRO A 592 8.35 15.09 -6.16
CA PRO A 592 7.80 15.56 -4.89
C PRO A 592 8.82 16.46 -4.18
N GLY A 593 8.35 17.57 -3.61
CA GLY A 593 9.21 18.51 -2.87
C GLY A 593 9.99 19.50 -3.73
N SER A 594 9.78 19.53 -5.06
CA SER A 594 10.27 20.63 -5.89
C SER A 594 9.57 21.95 -5.55
N HIS A 595 10.30 23.06 -5.60
CA HIS A 595 9.74 24.42 -5.48
C HIS A 595 8.95 24.85 -6.73
N ALA A 596 8.97 24.04 -7.77
CA ALA A 596 8.06 24.16 -8.89
C ALA A 596 6.62 23.85 -8.42
N ASP A 597 5.81 24.89 -8.38
CA ASP A 597 4.59 24.97 -7.57
C ASP A 597 3.41 24.28 -8.30
N TYR A 598 3.38 22.95 -8.32
CA TYR A 598 2.36 22.17 -9.02
C TYR A 598 1.25 21.71 -8.08
N ARG A 599 -0.01 22.02 -8.42
CA ARG A 599 -1.17 21.52 -7.68
C ARG A 599 -1.72 20.29 -8.38
N PHE A 600 -1.60 19.11 -7.79
CA PHE A 600 -2.17 17.86 -8.30
C PHE A 600 -3.61 18.06 -8.83
N SER A 601 -3.74 18.28 -10.14
CA SER A 601 -4.99 18.11 -10.83
C SER A 601 -4.90 16.68 -11.34
N ARG A 602 -5.76 15.80 -10.82
CA ARG A 602 -5.67 14.38 -11.12
C ARG A 602 -5.93 14.05 -12.58
N PHE A 603 -6.35 15.01 -13.41
CA PHE A 603 -6.49 14.76 -14.83
C PHE A 603 -6.67 16.05 -15.62
N PRO A 604 -6.18 16.11 -16.88
CA PRO A 604 -6.65 17.11 -17.83
C PRO A 604 -8.16 16.94 -18.02
N LEU A 605 -8.92 18.02 -17.88
CA LEU A 605 -10.36 17.96 -18.16
C LEU A 605 -10.59 17.93 -19.67
N SER A 606 -11.73 17.36 -20.08
CA SER A 606 -12.27 17.63 -21.42
C SER A 606 -13.77 17.94 -21.30
N PRO A 607 -14.25 19.04 -21.92
CA PRO A 607 -15.68 19.31 -22.03
C PRO A 607 -16.40 18.28 -22.93
N TYR A 608 -15.66 17.55 -23.79
CA TYR A 608 -16.22 16.55 -24.70
C TYR A 608 -16.38 15.17 -24.04
N GLN A 609 -15.79 14.97 -22.85
CA GLN A 609 -15.96 13.76 -22.06
C GLN A 609 -16.59 14.07 -20.69
N PRO A 610 -17.83 14.61 -20.62
CA PRO A 610 -18.40 15.12 -19.37
C PRO A 610 -18.58 14.04 -18.30
N LEU A 611 -18.88 12.80 -18.69
CA LEU A 611 -19.00 11.68 -17.76
C LEU A 611 -17.64 11.28 -17.16
N ARG A 612 -16.57 11.28 -17.96
CA ARG A 612 -15.21 11.02 -17.47
C ARG A 612 -14.71 12.19 -16.64
N SER A 613 -14.88 13.41 -17.09
CA SER A 613 -14.54 14.64 -16.35
C SER A 613 -15.28 14.72 -15.01
N LEU A 614 -16.58 14.39 -14.97
CA LEU A 614 -17.36 14.29 -13.74
C LEU A 614 -16.88 13.12 -12.87
N SER A 615 -16.64 11.95 -13.46
CA SER A 615 -16.08 10.79 -12.75
C SER A 615 -14.74 11.12 -12.10
N ASN A 616 -13.82 11.78 -12.82
CA ASN A 616 -12.47 12.13 -12.36
C ASN A 616 -12.52 13.25 -11.31
N THR A 617 -13.46 14.20 -11.45
CA THR A 617 -13.70 15.23 -10.42
C THR A 617 -14.29 14.63 -9.13
N LEU A 618 -15.15 13.62 -9.25
CA LEU A 618 -15.81 12.96 -8.12
C LEU A 618 -14.96 11.85 -7.47
N ARG A 619 -14.14 11.15 -8.25
CA ARG A 619 -13.21 10.09 -7.82
C ARG A 619 -11.84 10.71 -7.58
N ARG A 620 -11.73 11.52 -6.52
CA ARG A 620 -10.42 12.08 -6.14
C ARG A 620 -9.38 11.02 -5.77
N ASP A 621 -9.77 9.76 -5.53
CA ASP A 621 -8.86 8.67 -5.13
C ASP A 621 -8.82 7.47 -6.10
N GLY A 622 -9.65 7.43 -7.16
CA GLY A 622 -9.66 6.33 -8.13
C GLY A 622 -8.64 6.55 -9.26
N ALA A 623 -7.92 5.50 -9.67
CA ALA A 623 -7.07 5.55 -10.86
C ALA A 623 -7.94 5.79 -12.12
N ASP A 624 -7.50 6.69 -13.00
CA ASP A 624 -8.09 6.82 -14.34
C ASP A 624 -7.86 5.52 -15.13
N PRO A 625 -8.77 5.09 -16.01
CA PRO A 625 -8.57 3.92 -16.84
C PRO A 625 -7.23 3.91 -17.60
N LEU A 626 -6.69 5.06 -18.03
CA LEU A 626 -5.37 5.13 -18.66
C LEU A 626 -4.25 4.72 -17.70
N GLU A 627 -4.28 5.18 -16.45
CA GLU A 627 -3.26 4.84 -15.44
C GLU A 627 -3.25 3.34 -15.10
N GLY A 628 -4.39 2.66 -15.27
CA GLY A 628 -4.47 1.20 -15.13
C GLY A 628 -3.65 0.41 -16.16
N HIS A 629 -3.19 1.06 -17.24
CA HIS A 629 -2.40 0.45 -18.32
C HIS A 629 -0.91 0.84 -18.27
N VAL A 630 -0.46 1.54 -17.23
CA VAL A 630 0.96 1.93 -17.08
C VAL A 630 1.80 0.69 -16.77
N HIS A 631 2.86 0.49 -17.54
CA HIS A 631 3.75 -0.68 -17.46
C HIS A 631 4.97 -0.41 -16.57
N ALA A 632 5.49 0.81 -16.66
CA ALA A 632 6.59 1.28 -15.86
C ALA A 632 6.39 2.76 -15.54
N GLN A 633 6.96 3.18 -14.43
CA GLN A 633 6.95 4.58 -14.04
C GLN A 633 8.31 5.04 -13.55
N LEU A 634 8.62 6.30 -13.81
CA LEU A 634 9.82 6.96 -13.32
C LEU A 634 9.45 7.84 -12.14
N ILE A 635 10.09 7.61 -11.01
CA ILE A 635 9.75 8.20 -9.72
C ILE A 635 10.97 8.85 -9.09
N LEU A 636 10.74 9.92 -8.33
CA LEU A 636 11.74 10.42 -7.40
C LEU A 636 11.47 9.79 -6.03
N LEU A 637 12.51 9.17 -5.47
CA LEU A 637 12.44 8.67 -4.09
C LEU A 637 12.39 9.86 -3.14
N HIS A 638 11.53 9.82 -2.12
CA HIS A 638 11.47 10.89 -1.11
C HIS A 638 12.87 11.23 -0.58
N GLY A 639 13.20 12.51 -0.63
CA GLY A 639 14.49 13.02 -0.26
C GLY A 639 15.63 12.74 -1.27
N SER A 640 15.56 11.72 -2.09
CA SER A 640 16.59 11.56 -3.13
C SER A 640 16.45 12.63 -4.20
N ARG A 641 17.59 13.07 -4.75
CA ARG A 641 17.62 13.81 -6.03
C ARG A 641 17.60 12.87 -7.24
N ARG A 642 17.73 11.55 -7.04
CA ARG A 642 17.92 10.56 -8.10
C ARG A 642 16.61 9.88 -8.49
N LEU A 643 16.38 9.80 -9.80
CA LEU A 643 15.24 9.06 -10.37
C LEU A 643 15.46 7.55 -10.30
N VAL A 644 14.37 6.82 -10.10
CA VAL A 644 14.34 5.36 -10.09
C VAL A 644 13.22 4.86 -11.00
N VAL A 645 13.50 3.81 -11.76
CA VAL A 645 12.51 3.10 -12.55
C VAL A 645 11.76 2.12 -11.67
N GLU A 646 10.44 2.17 -11.71
CA GLU A 646 9.55 1.24 -11.06
C GLU A 646 8.72 0.51 -12.11
N ALA A 647 8.99 -0.78 -12.30
CA ALA A 647 8.13 -1.64 -13.10
C ALA A 647 6.81 -1.88 -12.36
N LEU A 648 5.71 -1.68 -13.07
CA LEU A 648 4.34 -2.01 -12.63
C LEU A 648 3.82 -3.29 -13.31
N ASP A 649 4.58 -3.80 -14.28
CA ASP A 649 4.41 -5.13 -14.85
C ASP A 649 4.73 -6.21 -13.81
N ARG A 650 4.00 -7.35 -13.90
CA ARG A 650 4.08 -8.47 -12.97
C ARG A 650 5.53 -8.78 -12.55
N PRO A 651 5.84 -8.91 -11.24
CA PRO A 651 7.19 -9.22 -10.80
C PRO A 651 7.67 -10.55 -11.40
N ALA A 652 8.86 -10.54 -12.00
CA ALA A 652 9.51 -11.68 -12.65
C ALA A 652 9.93 -12.83 -11.70
N GLY A 653 9.51 -12.80 -10.43
CA GLY A 653 9.79 -13.83 -9.41
C GLY A 653 8.65 -14.83 -9.16
N ALA A 654 7.47 -14.64 -9.75
CA ALA A 654 6.35 -15.58 -9.61
C ALA A 654 6.32 -16.59 -10.77
N ARG A 655 7.24 -17.55 -10.80
CA ARG A 655 7.11 -18.73 -11.69
C ARG A 655 6.62 -19.94 -10.90
N SER A 656 5.35 -20.30 -11.10
CA SER A 656 4.90 -21.54 -11.77
C SER A 656 3.44 -21.84 -11.39
N GLY A 657 2.51 -21.72 -12.34
CA GLY A 657 1.17 -22.28 -12.18
C GLY A 657 0.04 -21.54 -12.89
N GLY A 658 0.04 -21.57 -14.22
CA GLY A 658 -1.13 -21.39 -15.09
C GLY A 658 -1.78 -20.00 -15.11
N GLU A 659 -2.33 -19.63 -16.26
CA GLU A 659 -3.21 -18.48 -16.45
C GLU A 659 -4.29 -18.41 -15.34
N ARG A 660 -4.10 -17.52 -14.35
CA ARG A 660 -5.19 -17.16 -13.43
C ARG A 660 -5.84 -15.88 -13.92
N ASP A 661 -6.74 -16.13 -14.85
CA ASP A 661 -7.83 -15.30 -15.34
C ASP A 661 -8.64 -14.72 -14.15
N ALA A 662 -9.34 -13.60 -14.34
CA ALA A 662 -10.21 -12.95 -13.33
C ALA A 662 -11.38 -13.84 -12.81
N ARG A 663 -11.37 -15.12 -13.18
CA ARG A 663 -12.23 -16.23 -12.73
C ARG A 663 -11.68 -16.96 -11.48
N SER A 664 -10.64 -16.47 -10.80
CA SER A 664 -9.99 -17.17 -9.68
C SER A 664 -10.73 -17.06 -8.34
N VAL A 665 -11.18 -15.86 -7.95
CA VAL A 665 -11.91 -15.65 -6.67
C VAL A 665 -13.26 -16.37 -6.68
N GLU A 666 -14.01 -16.29 -7.78
CA GLU A 666 -15.30 -16.99 -7.91
C GLU A 666 -15.13 -18.52 -7.84
N ARG A 667 -14.12 -19.08 -8.51
CA ARG A 667 -13.83 -20.52 -8.43
C ARG A 667 -13.38 -20.94 -7.04
N ALA A 668 -12.56 -20.13 -6.38
CA ALA A 668 -12.12 -20.37 -5.01
C ALA A 668 -13.30 -20.35 -4.03
N MET A 669 -14.20 -19.38 -4.15
CA MET A 669 -15.44 -19.32 -3.37
C MET A 669 -16.33 -20.53 -3.63
N LEU A 670 -16.49 -20.95 -4.89
CA LEU A 670 -17.24 -22.16 -5.22
C LEU A 670 -16.60 -23.43 -4.65
N ALA A 671 -15.27 -23.51 -4.63
CA ALA A 671 -14.54 -24.64 -4.06
C ALA A 671 -14.68 -24.69 -2.53
N ASP A 672 -14.52 -23.57 -1.84
CA ASP A 672 -14.71 -23.48 -0.40
C ASP A 672 -16.18 -23.77 -0.01
N LEU A 673 -17.15 -23.23 -0.76
CA LEU A 673 -18.57 -23.55 -0.54
C LEU A 673 -18.83 -25.05 -0.70
N ARG A 674 -18.29 -25.69 -1.74
CA ARG A 674 -18.39 -27.15 -1.93
C ARG A 674 -17.77 -27.92 -0.77
N ALA A 675 -16.60 -27.49 -0.27
CA ALA A 675 -15.94 -28.12 0.87
C ALA A 675 -16.80 -28.00 2.14
N LEU A 676 -17.34 -26.81 2.42
CA LEU A 676 -18.25 -26.58 3.56
C LEU A 676 -19.53 -27.42 3.45
N PHE A 677 -20.11 -27.55 2.25
CA PHE A 677 -21.27 -28.42 2.03
C PHE A 677 -20.93 -29.90 2.22
N PHE A 678 -19.75 -30.34 1.79
CA PHE A 678 -19.29 -31.71 1.95
C PHE A 678 -18.99 -32.06 3.42
N GLU A 679 -18.42 -31.13 4.19
CA GLU A 679 -18.24 -31.28 5.64
C GLU A 679 -19.57 -31.29 6.39
N ALA A 680 -20.50 -30.39 6.04
CA ALA A 680 -21.84 -30.35 6.63
C ALA A 680 -22.64 -31.63 6.35
N ALA A 681 -22.37 -32.32 5.23
CA ALA A 681 -22.96 -33.62 4.91
C ALA A 681 -22.37 -34.79 5.73
N ARG A 682 -21.16 -34.63 6.33
CA ARG A 682 -20.48 -35.67 7.13
C ARG A 682 -20.76 -35.59 8.63
N GLU A 683 -21.13 -34.42 9.16
CA GLU A 683 -21.51 -34.27 10.57
C GLU A 683 -22.99 -33.85 10.73
N PRO A 684 -23.90 -34.77 11.06
CA PRO A 684 -25.29 -34.41 11.27
C PRO A 684 -25.45 -33.67 12.61
N LYS A 685 -25.83 -32.39 12.52
CA LYS A 685 -26.55 -31.57 13.51
C LYS A 685 -25.78 -30.62 14.47
N ARG A 686 -24.45 -30.66 14.64
CA ARG A 686 -23.78 -29.80 15.68
C ARG A 686 -22.96 -28.59 15.19
N ARG A 687 -22.33 -28.61 14.01
CA ARG A 687 -21.55 -27.45 13.49
C ARG A 687 -22.36 -26.42 12.71
N VAL A 688 -23.44 -26.86 12.06
CA VAL A 688 -24.23 -26.01 11.15
C VAL A 688 -25.02 -24.93 11.92
N SER A 689 -25.44 -25.19 13.16
CA SER A 689 -26.13 -24.23 14.01
C SER A 689 -25.23 -23.06 14.48
N GLY A 690 -23.94 -23.31 14.71
CA GLY A 690 -22.96 -22.29 15.12
C GLY A 690 -22.55 -21.35 13.97
N LEU A 691 -22.39 -21.90 12.76
CA LEU A 691 -22.20 -21.12 11.53
C LEU A 691 -23.44 -20.30 11.20
N ALA A 692 -24.64 -20.87 11.38
CA ALA A 692 -25.91 -20.18 11.17
C ALA A 692 -26.16 -19.05 12.17
N ALA A 693 -25.82 -19.26 13.45
CA ALA A 693 -25.90 -18.22 14.47
C ALA A 693 -24.90 -17.09 14.19
N SER A 694 -23.67 -17.42 13.79
CA SER A 694 -22.63 -16.43 13.45
C SER A 694 -23.00 -15.61 12.22
N ALA A 695 -23.53 -16.25 11.17
CA ALA A 695 -24.02 -15.56 9.97
C ALA A 695 -25.26 -14.70 10.24
N ARG A 696 -26.24 -15.21 11.00
CA ARG A 696 -27.42 -14.42 11.44
C ARG A 696 -27.02 -13.20 12.25
N HIS A 697 -26.06 -13.35 13.17
CA HIS A 697 -25.60 -12.23 13.99
C HIS A 697 -24.76 -11.21 13.21
N ALA A 698 -24.02 -11.65 12.18
CA ALA A 698 -23.26 -10.79 11.27
C ALA A 698 -24.15 -9.98 10.31
N LEU A 699 -25.34 -10.51 9.96
CA LEU A 699 -26.27 -9.89 9.02
C LEU A 699 -27.36 -9.03 9.70
N ALA A 700 -27.56 -9.17 11.02
CA ALA A 700 -28.54 -8.43 11.81
C ALA A 700 -28.51 -6.89 11.70
N PRO A 701 -27.36 -6.21 11.49
CA PRO A 701 -27.32 -4.75 11.33
C PRO A 701 -27.82 -4.24 9.97
N LEU A 702 -28.04 -5.13 8.99
CA LEU A 702 -28.44 -4.77 7.62
C LEU A 702 -29.96 -4.63 7.54
N GLY A 703 -30.54 -3.64 8.19
CA GLY A 703 -31.98 -3.33 8.13
C GLY A 703 -32.45 -3.06 6.69
N SER A 704 -32.87 -4.10 5.97
CA SER A 704 -33.53 -3.99 4.66
C SER A 704 -34.22 -5.31 4.29
N ALA A 705 -35.28 -5.23 3.47
CA ALA A 705 -35.99 -6.38 2.89
C ALA A 705 -35.09 -7.36 2.09
N ARG A 706 -33.84 -6.96 1.81
CA ARG A 706 -32.81 -7.77 1.15
C ARG A 706 -32.08 -8.71 2.12
N ALA A 707 -31.93 -8.31 3.39
CA ALA A 707 -31.41 -9.17 4.46
C ALA A 707 -32.43 -10.25 4.84
N GLU A 708 -33.73 -9.92 4.83
CA GLU A 708 -34.82 -10.88 5.09
C GLU A 708 -34.90 -11.97 4.01
N ARG A 709 -34.63 -11.64 2.73
CA ARG A 709 -34.56 -12.65 1.64
C ARG A 709 -33.34 -13.54 1.72
N LEU A 710 -32.17 -12.99 2.11
CA LEU A 710 -30.96 -13.79 2.34
C LEU A 710 -31.14 -14.71 3.56
N ARG A 711 -31.84 -14.22 4.59
CA ARG A 711 -32.25 -14.99 5.77
C ARG A 711 -33.19 -16.14 5.40
N GLN A 712 -34.22 -15.89 4.60
CA GLN A 712 -35.14 -16.94 4.09
C GLN A 712 -34.44 -17.99 3.22
N LEU A 713 -33.52 -17.58 2.34
CA LEU A 713 -32.73 -18.52 1.52
C LEU A 713 -31.80 -19.39 2.37
N TYR A 714 -31.22 -18.81 3.42
CA TYR A 714 -30.32 -19.50 4.33
C TYR A 714 -31.06 -20.41 5.33
N ASP A 715 -32.22 -19.98 5.82
CA ASP A 715 -33.11 -20.80 6.67
C ASP A 715 -33.74 -21.97 5.88
N GLY A 716 -34.02 -21.77 4.58
CA GLY A 716 -34.42 -22.86 3.67
C GLY A 716 -33.31 -23.87 3.39
N MET A 717 -32.04 -23.46 3.39
CA MET A 717 -30.89 -24.37 3.31
C MET A 717 -30.69 -25.20 4.60
N LEU A 718 -31.13 -24.67 5.75
CA LEU A 718 -31.03 -25.33 7.06
C LEU A 718 -32.17 -26.34 7.33
N ALA A 719 -33.30 -26.22 6.63
CA ALA A 719 -34.51 -27.02 6.89
C ALA A 719 -34.53 -28.43 6.25
N HIS A 720 -33.44 -28.88 5.60
CA HIS A 720 -33.30 -30.25 5.05
C HIS A 720 -34.35 -30.71 4.01
N GLU A 721 -35.00 -29.81 3.25
CA GLU A 721 -35.98 -30.22 2.22
C GLU A 721 -35.43 -30.31 0.78
N LEU A 722 -34.18 -29.95 0.53
CA LEU A 722 -33.59 -30.01 -0.82
C LEU A 722 -32.33 -30.88 -0.85
N GLY A 723 -32.46 -32.05 -1.47
CA GLY A 723 -31.33 -32.92 -1.78
C GLY A 723 -30.30 -32.25 -2.70
N VAL A 724 -29.05 -32.70 -2.61
CA VAL A 724 -27.86 -32.17 -3.32
C VAL A 724 -28.11 -32.01 -4.83
N ASP A 725 -28.84 -32.93 -5.46
CA ASP A 725 -29.19 -32.87 -6.88
C ASP A 725 -30.27 -31.82 -7.23
N SER A 726 -31.09 -31.42 -6.27
CA SER A 726 -32.09 -30.36 -6.43
C SER A 726 -31.43 -28.99 -6.33
N VAL A 727 -30.41 -28.83 -5.47
CA VAL A 727 -29.59 -27.62 -5.36
C VAL A 727 -28.69 -27.45 -6.59
N ILE A 728 -28.11 -28.53 -7.12
CA ILE A 728 -27.33 -28.49 -8.37
C ILE A 728 -28.23 -28.20 -9.58
N ARG A 729 -29.47 -28.72 -9.62
CA ARG A 729 -30.45 -28.38 -10.66
C ARG A 729 -30.94 -26.93 -10.56
N LEU A 730 -31.20 -26.41 -9.36
CA LEU A 730 -31.52 -24.98 -9.16
C LEU A 730 -30.32 -24.07 -9.46
N ALA A 731 -29.08 -24.50 -9.18
CA ALA A 731 -27.86 -23.78 -9.52
C ALA A 731 -27.56 -23.79 -11.03
N ARG A 732 -28.07 -24.77 -11.78
CA ARG A 732 -28.03 -24.82 -13.25
C ARG A 732 -29.20 -24.10 -13.91
N ALA A 733 -30.37 -24.06 -13.26
CA ALA A 733 -31.59 -23.47 -13.82
C ALA A 733 -31.82 -21.99 -13.43
N GLY A 734 -31.10 -21.46 -12.44
CA GLY A 734 -31.32 -20.12 -11.91
C GLY A 734 -30.07 -19.26 -11.91
N ASN A 735 -30.26 -17.99 -12.28
CA ASN A 735 -29.28 -16.89 -12.25
C ASN A 735 -28.74 -16.56 -10.82
N THR A 736 -28.81 -17.49 -9.87
CA THR A 736 -28.61 -17.31 -8.44
C THR A 736 -27.15 -17.39 -8.03
N THR A 737 -26.34 -18.25 -8.65
CA THR A 737 -24.87 -18.26 -8.49
C THR A 737 -24.29 -16.97 -9.05
N LYS A 738 -24.74 -16.55 -10.23
CA LYS A 738 -24.37 -15.25 -10.81
C LYS A 738 -24.80 -14.09 -9.92
N ARG A 739 -25.96 -14.16 -9.24
CA ARG A 739 -26.44 -13.13 -8.31
C ARG A 739 -25.77 -13.15 -6.94
N LEU A 740 -25.34 -14.30 -6.43
CA LEU A 740 -24.60 -14.44 -5.17
C LEU A 740 -23.13 -14.06 -5.38
N THR A 741 -22.52 -14.50 -6.49
CA THR A 741 -21.22 -13.99 -6.95
C THR A 741 -21.33 -12.51 -7.26
N GLN A 742 -22.37 -12.01 -7.95
CA GLN A 742 -22.59 -10.56 -8.11
C GLN A 742 -22.91 -9.86 -6.80
N PHE A 743 -23.47 -10.51 -5.79
CA PHE A 743 -23.75 -9.89 -4.49
C PHE A 743 -22.49 -9.79 -3.65
N LEU A 744 -21.64 -10.83 -3.62
CA LEU A 744 -20.35 -10.87 -2.94
C LEU A 744 -19.29 -10.07 -3.68
N ALA A 745 -19.27 -10.13 -5.02
CA ALA A 745 -18.53 -9.20 -5.88
C ALA A 745 -19.12 -7.79 -5.80
N SER A 746 -20.43 -7.61 -5.58
CA SER A 746 -20.99 -6.29 -5.22
C SER A 746 -20.77 -5.94 -3.76
N LEU A 747 -20.36 -6.83 -2.87
CA LEU A 747 -19.93 -6.46 -1.52
C LEU A 747 -18.47 -5.99 -1.58
N ALA A 748 -17.67 -6.60 -2.45
CA ALA A 748 -16.34 -6.14 -2.86
C ALA A 748 -16.36 -4.88 -3.74
N ASN A 749 -17.44 -4.63 -4.51
CA ASN A 749 -17.66 -3.40 -5.30
C ASN A 749 -18.56 -2.35 -4.61
N ARG A 750 -19.39 -2.72 -3.62
CA ARG A 750 -20.23 -1.78 -2.84
C ARG A 750 -19.57 -1.36 -1.55
N SER A 751 -18.55 -2.06 -1.05
CA SER A 751 -17.52 -1.44 -0.23
C SER A 751 -17.05 -0.17 -0.94
N ASP A 752 -16.76 -0.24 -2.24
CA ASP A 752 -16.39 0.86 -3.12
C ASP A 752 -17.51 1.91 -3.34
N ILE A 753 -18.78 1.51 -3.49
CA ILE A 753 -19.92 2.43 -3.70
C ILE A 753 -20.39 3.15 -2.40
N PHE A 754 -20.41 2.47 -1.25
CA PHE A 754 -20.67 3.09 0.05
C PHE A 754 -19.46 3.90 0.55
N PHE A 755 -18.22 3.49 0.21
CA PHE A 755 -17.01 4.31 0.33
C PHE A 755 -17.17 5.63 -0.40
N ARG A 756 -17.58 5.56 -1.68
CA ARG A 756 -17.80 6.73 -2.54
C ARG A 756 -18.87 7.68 -2.02
N LEU A 757 -19.78 7.26 -1.13
CA LEU A 757 -20.83 8.13 -0.57
C LEU A 757 -20.43 8.76 0.77
N SER A 758 -19.58 8.11 1.56
CA SER A 758 -19.07 8.64 2.84
C SER A 758 -17.86 9.57 2.65
N SER A 759 -16.96 9.25 1.71
CA SER A 759 -15.86 10.14 1.29
C SER A 759 -16.37 11.48 0.72
N ARG A 760 -17.52 11.49 0.04
CA ARG A 760 -18.16 12.69 -0.53
C ARG A 760 -18.46 13.81 0.47
N ARG A 761 -18.81 13.50 1.72
CA ARG A 761 -19.14 14.53 2.75
C ARG A 761 -17.89 15.02 3.48
N ALA A 762 -16.93 14.15 3.75
CA ALA A 762 -15.66 14.51 4.40
C ALA A 762 -14.76 15.35 3.47
N HIS A 763 -14.64 14.96 2.20
CA HIS A 763 -13.72 15.59 1.25
C HIS A 763 -14.17 17.00 0.80
N ARG A 764 -15.46 17.32 0.93
CA ARG A 764 -16.02 18.68 0.71
C ARG A 764 -15.51 19.68 1.76
N LYS A 765 -15.23 19.23 3.00
CA LYS A 765 -14.72 20.08 4.10
C LYS A 765 -13.22 20.32 4.01
N LEU A 766 -12.42 19.32 3.59
CA LEU A 766 -10.99 19.49 3.31
C LEU A 766 -10.76 20.52 2.19
N ALA A 767 -11.56 20.44 1.13
CA ALA A 767 -11.51 21.38 0.01
C ALA A 767 -11.78 22.84 0.44
N MET A 768 -12.71 23.05 1.38
CA MET A 768 -13.00 24.38 1.94
C MET A 768 -11.95 24.88 2.94
N ARG A 769 -11.19 24.00 3.60
CA ARG A 769 -10.08 24.40 4.49
C ARG A 769 -8.81 24.75 3.71
N LEU A 770 -8.51 24.02 2.64
CA LEU A 770 -7.40 24.33 1.72
C LEU A 770 -7.60 25.63 0.94
N SER A 771 -8.84 26.06 0.71
CA SER A 771 -9.13 27.38 0.14
C SER A 771 -9.05 28.51 1.17
N ARG A 772 -9.29 28.24 2.47
CA ARG A 772 -9.21 29.22 3.56
C ARG A 772 -7.79 29.48 4.08
N ARG A 773 -6.84 28.55 3.89
CA ARG A 773 -5.40 28.79 4.14
C ARG A 773 -4.78 29.79 3.14
N ALA A 774 -5.44 30.08 2.03
CA ALA A 774 -5.12 31.21 1.17
C ALA A 774 -5.85 32.46 1.70
N GLY A 775 -5.25 33.18 2.65
CA GLY A 775 -5.82 34.44 3.14
C GLY A 775 -5.95 35.49 2.02
N PRO A 776 -6.92 36.42 2.09
CA PRO A 776 -7.01 37.52 1.14
C PRO A 776 -5.86 38.51 1.38
N PHE A 777 -4.96 38.65 0.41
CA PHE A 777 -3.87 39.62 0.48
C PHE A 777 -4.38 41.01 0.07
N ARG A 778 -4.31 41.99 0.98
CA ARG A 778 -4.49 43.41 0.65
C ARG A 778 -3.17 43.96 0.11
N PRO A 779 -3.11 44.52 -1.11
CA PRO A 779 -1.87 45.04 -1.66
C PRO A 779 -1.50 46.37 -0.96
N LYS A 780 -0.32 46.45 -0.36
CA LYS A 780 0.34 47.75 -0.12
C LYS A 780 0.94 48.21 -1.45
N LYS A 781 0.48 49.36 -1.95
CA LYS A 781 1.08 50.05 -3.11
C LYS A 781 2.54 50.43 -2.80
N PRO A 782 3.47 50.34 -3.77
CA PRO A 782 4.76 51.01 -3.66
C PRO A 782 4.60 52.47 -4.05
N ALA A 783 5.09 53.40 -3.23
CA ALA A 783 5.34 54.78 -3.63
C ALA A 783 6.86 55.01 -3.62
N GLY A 784 7.36 55.55 -4.72
CA GLY A 784 8.77 55.63 -5.07
C GLY A 784 9.60 56.68 -4.32
N SER A 785 10.86 56.73 -4.73
CA SER A 785 11.94 57.55 -4.19
C SER A 785 11.78 59.06 -4.38
N ALA A 786 12.30 59.78 -3.37
CA ALA A 786 12.93 61.11 -3.39
C ALA A 786 12.06 62.36 -3.70
N ALA A 787 11.87 63.22 -2.70
CA ALA A 787 12.42 64.60 -2.68
C ALA A 787 11.87 65.43 -1.49
N ALA A 788 12.80 66.13 -0.82
CA ALA A 788 12.69 67.48 -0.25
C ALA A 788 11.65 67.83 0.86
N ARG A 789 12.24 68.28 1.99
CA ARG A 789 11.92 69.47 2.80
C ARG A 789 10.72 69.46 3.77
N SER A 790 11.10 69.87 4.99
CA SER A 790 10.44 70.80 5.91
C SER A 790 9.64 70.23 7.08
N ALA A 791 10.30 70.35 8.24
CA ALA A 791 9.87 71.12 9.42
C ALA A 791 8.76 70.57 10.33
N ALA A 792 9.13 70.56 11.62
CA ALA A 792 8.33 70.93 12.79
C ALA A 792 7.16 69.98 13.14
N LEU A 793 6.84 69.66 14.39
CA LEU A 793 7.22 70.13 15.71
C LEU A 793 6.66 69.09 16.72
N GLU A 794 7.23 69.05 17.92
CA GLU A 794 6.58 68.76 19.23
C GLU A 794 5.96 67.37 19.50
N THR A 795 6.53 66.51 20.37
CA THR A 795 6.75 66.53 21.85
C THR A 795 5.65 65.86 22.67
N ARG A 796 6.11 65.22 23.78
CA ARG A 796 5.43 64.70 24.99
C ARG A 796 4.97 63.24 24.92
N ASP A 797 5.62 62.30 25.61
CA ASP A 797 5.85 62.04 27.05
C ASP A 797 4.90 60.96 27.61
N ARG A 798 5.49 59.78 27.86
CA ARG A 798 5.39 58.79 28.99
C ARG A 798 4.22 58.86 30.02
N PRO A 799 4.04 57.85 30.93
CA PRO A 799 4.24 56.38 30.89
C PRO A 799 3.16 55.54 31.68
N ALA A 800 3.30 54.20 31.63
CA ALA A 800 3.04 53.13 32.64
C ALA A 800 1.84 53.10 33.62
N ARG A 801 1.22 51.90 33.78
CA ARG A 801 0.64 51.24 35.00
C ARG A 801 0.30 49.77 34.66
N SER A 802 0.86 48.72 35.30
CA SER A 802 0.45 48.02 36.57
C SER A 802 -1.04 47.59 36.55
N THR A 803 -1.52 46.38 36.90
CA THR A 803 -1.16 45.33 37.89
C THR A 803 -2.12 44.12 37.76
N SER A 804 -1.60 42.87 37.78
CA SER A 804 -2.03 41.61 38.49
C SER A 804 -3.51 41.08 38.46
N PRO A 805 -3.85 39.87 39.02
CA PRO A 805 -3.42 38.50 38.63
C PRO A 805 -4.55 37.39 38.76
N ILE A 806 -4.19 36.11 38.45
CA ILE A 806 -4.77 34.80 38.90
C ILE A 806 -6.20 34.38 38.48
N GLU A 807 -6.33 33.20 37.85
CA GLU A 807 -7.15 32.07 38.36
C GLU A 807 -6.85 30.73 37.66
N LEU A 808 -6.57 29.72 38.48
CA LEU A 808 -6.46 28.29 38.16
C LEU A 808 -7.85 27.67 38.31
N ALA A 809 -8.27 26.85 37.35
CA ALA A 809 -9.40 25.94 37.50
C ALA A 809 -8.96 24.53 37.09
N THR A 810 -8.83 23.68 38.10
CA THR A 810 -8.83 22.23 38.02
C THR A 810 -10.24 21.74 37.72
N ASP A 811 -10.41 20.73 36.86
CA ASP A 811 -11.51 19.79 37.06
C ASP A 811 -11.16 18.39 36.57
N ASN A 812 -11.33 17.46 37.51
CA ASN A 812 -11.16 16.01 37.41
C ASN A 812 -12.32 15.40 36.62
N HIS A 813 -12.04 14.37 35.80
CA HIS A 813 -12.99 13.26 35.71
C HIS A 813 -12.29 11.91 35.48
N ASP A 814 -12.87 10.95 36.17
CA ASP A 814 -12.29 9.74 36.73
C ASP A 814 -12.36 8.57 35.75
N ASP A 815 -11.26 7.84 35.65
CA ASP A 815 -11.12 6.57 34.95
C ASP A 815 -11.46 5.43 35.91
N SER A 816 -12.49 4.64 35.61
CA SER A 816 -12.51 3.24 36.00
C SER A 816 -13.47 2.45 35.12
N ILE A 817 -13.00 1.34 34.57
CA ILE A 817 -13.63 0.01 34.65
C ILE A 817 -12.64 -1.03 34.06
N ARG A 818 -12.54 -2.12 34.82
CA ARG A 818 -11.58 -3.23 34.82
C ARG A 818 -11.58 -4.12 33.58
#